data_AF-A0A0F8X3J9-F1
#
_entry.id   AF-A0A0F8X3J9-F1
#
_cell.length_a   1.000
_cell.length_b   1.000
_cell.length_c   1.000
_cell.angle_alpha   90.00
_cell.angle_beta   90.00
_cell.angle_gamma   90.00
#
_symmetry.space_group_name_H-M   'P 1'
#
loop_
_entity.id
_entity.type
_entity.pdbx_description
1 polymer ?
#
loop_
_entity_poly.entity_id
_entity_poly.type
_entity_poly.pdbx_seq_one_letter_code
_entity_poly.pdbx_strand_id
1 'polypeptide(L)'
;MIRVKDPKKSLEFYQFLGLSQIQQLDFPENKFSLYFLAYSGPNSLQGDRHWTDRNAVLELTHNYGTENDPNYSVVNGNTEPYRGFGHIAISVDNIELACQRLEDAGYPFQKKLTDGRMKNIAFVKDPDNYWVEIIRRADENLTTTTDPSRYRLNHTMLRVKCAETSLKFYQEVMGMTQVRMSENKDAAFNLYFLGYPASNPKVQEGARNPVAEWEGLLELTWNYGTEKQEGKVYHDGNSEPQGFGHICITVDDLDAACARFESLNVNWKKRLTDGRMKNVAFILDPDGYWIEVVQNEALKRTSNCVTALPRVVTIVREKGNPANISMVMTNEISLRAATELFSARIDQLCQFIYDHGLDPPAMKLEDELGINRVLETLRIPHGLARRKDPPTSDKQHVPVCHRQSSTKENPVEDAPLSQNISETPYPASAAKNTIRDAISLLGFQYPQSTWDLAFPPAESLDYSLYANITGGHPLLSDTSFSPDSLQLSPDVAQQPGALTLYGQTQNDKDEESDSGEEDEAEKDVIEQISHRIGTLKIAGDGHLRFYGATSNLNLVDVSATQQRQRPDARTVRHDGQDILNHLRVGQPVDQALEDHLLELYFTWQNSSTYVVDKDMYMIARSKWRDELDDTPFYSEVLTNAMCAIGSAFEARYHATFITFPKSLAEFFADRAKALLEIELDSPCVATVQALVILSCHEGSSNRDARGWLYSGMSMRLAFDLGLHLDMTPYVEKGDLSTVEADVRRLAFWGSYCADHFWGFYLGRPFRMNAGDITVSKAAGLKNPNELISRQFAVLWEIISPLGHILYGRSDIPRHDLQRLCYRVTEDLFSWKANLASTLDIDLADDSAPKLPHLLMLHMQYHQIVLFAHRPWVSKSYIQPRSPRQGPGYHHARKMCIESSIAIARLLHIYEKHYTFRRMNNQVVAMIFSAALMLLYVTISTTPLSSKTGFEMSDRPEMIAHLNLCFRALDELGQSVENAKRTRDFLVALQRRWQARMRQSGATKRQMSSSSSSSSSSHALAPHSSSPRVPDAEQLASPNHPSTRLV
;
A
#
# COMPACT_ATOMS: atom_id res chain seq x y z
N MET A 1 -8.53 21.62 -16.36
CA MET A 1 -9.75 22.17 -16.99
C MET A 1 -9.46 23.37 -17.90
N ILE A 2 -10.07 23.38 -19.09
CA ILE A 2 -10.26 24.58 -19.94
C ILE A 2 -11.75 24.76 -20.27
N ARG A 3 -12.22 26.00 -20.43
CA ARG A 3 -13.58 26.29 -20.91
C ARG A 3 -13.65 26.25 -22.42
N VAL A 4 -14.69 25.64 -22.98
CA VAL A 4 -14.92 25.49 -24.43
C VAL A 4 -16.28 26.04 -24.85
N LYS A 5 -16.35 26.63 -26.05
CA LYS A 5 -17.59 27.21 -26.60
C LYS A 5 -18.56 26.16 -27.15
N ASP A 6 -18.05 25.18 -27.89
CA ASP A 6 -18.87 24.11 -28.50
C ASP A 6 -18.18 22.77 -28.26
N PRO A 7 -18.67 21.97 -27.29
CA PRO A 7 -18.00 20.74 -26.88
C PRO A 7 -17.95 19.73 -28.03
N LYS A 8 -18.83 19.80 -29.03
CA LYS A 8 -18.80 18.85 -30.16
C LYS A 8 -17.53 19.04 -31.00
N LYS A 9 -17.20 20.30 -31.32
CA LYS A 9 -15.99 20.65 -32.09
C LYS A 9 -14.73 20.33 -31.30
N SER A 10 -14.70 20.68 -30.01
CA SER A 10 -13.52 20.46 -29.17
C SER A 10 -13.30 18.97 -28.89
N LEU A 11 -14.38 18.18 -28.68
CA LEU A 11 -14.30 16.71 -28.63
C LEU A 11 -13.78 16.12 -29.95
N GLU A 12 -14.28 16.55 -31.10
CA GLU A 12 -13.83 16.10 -32.44
C GLU A 12 -12.32 16.35 -32.64
N PHE A 13 -11.85 17.55 -32.34
CA PHE A 13 -10.43 17.92 -32.42
C PHE A 13 -9.54 17.09 -31.49
N TYR A 14 -9.90 16.94 -30.21
CA TYR A 14 -9.09 16.15 -29.27
C TYR A 14 -9.16 14.63 -29.55
N GLN A 15 -10.25 14.14 -30.15
CA GLN A 15 -10.34 12.76 -30.67
C GLN A 15 -9.47 12.55 -31.91
N PHE A 16 -9.32 13.55 -32.78
CA PHE A 16 -8.38 13.51 -33.92
C PHE A 16 -6.89 13.47 -33.49
N LEU A 17 -6.61 14.04 -32.32
CA LEU A 17 -5.33 13.90 -31.60
C LEU A 17 -5.20 12.57 -30.83
N GLY A 18 -6.20 11.70 -30.87
CA GLY A 18 -6.19 10.34 -30.31
C GLY A 18 -6.68 10.22 -28.86
N LEU A 19 -7.14 11.31 -28.23
CA LEU A 19 -7.71 11.23 -26.89
C LEU A 19 -9.10 10.58 -26.93
N SER A 20 -9.41 9.72 -25.96
CA SER A 20 -10.73 9.14 -25.76
C SER A 20 -11.50 9.94 -24.72
N GLN A 21 -12.80 10.20 -24.94
CA GLN A 21 -13.68 10.68 -23.87
C GLN A 21 -13.91 9.54 -22.86
N ILE A 22 -13.42 9.70 -21.63
CA ILE A 22 -13.44 8.67 -20.59
C ILE A 22 -14.54 8.88 -19.54
N GLN A 23 -15.04 10.10 -19.36
CA GLN A 23 -16.15 10.44 -18.47
C GLN A 23 -16.87 11.70 -18.96
N GLN A 24 -18.15 11.84 -18.64
CA GLN A 24 -18.93 13.07 -18.76
C GLN A 24 -19.73 13.29 -17.46
N LEU A 25 -19.90 14.54 -17.04
CA LEU A 25 -20.74 14.92 -15.90
C LEU A 25 -21.59 16.13 -16.29
N ASP A 26 -22.92 15.98 -16.26
CA ASP A 26 -23.86 17.03 -16.68
C ASP A 26 -24.53 17.67 -15.46
N PHE A 27 -24.51 19.00 -15.38
CA PHE A 27 -25.05 19.79 -14.26
C PHE A 27 -26.16 20.74 -14.76
N PRO A 28 -27.32 20.21 -15.19
CA PRO A 28 -28.36 21.02 -15.85
C PRO A 28 -28.98 22.09 -14.94
N GLU A 29 -29.02 21.87 -13.61
CA GLU A 29 -29.43 22.91 -12.65
C GLU A 29 -28.49 24.12 -12.62
N ASN A 30 -27.20 23.90 -12.91
CA ASN A 30 -26.16 24.92 -12.95
C ASN A 30 -25.79 25.36 -14.38
N LYS A 31 -26.43 24.76 -15.41
CA LYS A 31 -26.22 25.04 -16.85
C LYS A 31 -24.78 24.81 -17.35
N PHE A 32 -24.11 23.75 -16.91
CA PHE A 32 -22.83 23.35 -17.49
C PHE A 32 -22.63 21.83 -17.56
N SER A 33 -21.71 21.38 -18.40
CA SER A 33 -21.22 20.00 -18.46
C SER A 33 -19.69 19.95 -18.43
N LEU A 34 -19.15 18.86 -17.88
CA LEU A 34 -17.74 18.53 -17.86
C LEU A 34 -17.48 17.29 -18.73
N TYR A 35 -16.47 17.36 -19.60
CA TYR A 35 -16.03 16.27 -20.45
C TYR A 35 -14.56 15.95 -20.14
N PHE A 36 -14.27 14.69 -19.80
CA PHE A 36 -12.93 14.25 -19.43
C PHE A 36 -12.34 13.38 -20.53
N LEU A 37 -11.14 13.72 -21.00
CA LEU A 37 -10.44 13.06 -22.09
C LEU A 37 -9.05 12.59 -21.68
N ALA A 38 -8.66 11.40 -22.10
CA ALA A 38 -7.30 10.86 -21.92
C ALA A 38 -6.99 9.78 -22.96
N TYR A 39 -5.73 9.40 -23.12
CA TYR A 39 -5.35 8.24 -23.93
C TYR A 39 -5.80 6.92 -23.26
N SER A 40 -6.39 6.01 -24.03
CA SER A 40 -6.98 4.76 -23.54
C SER A 40 -6.52 3.52 -24.33
N GLY A 41 -6.89 2.32 -23.88
CA GLY A 41 -6.56 1.07 -24.56
C GLY A 41 -5.09 0.63 -24.44
N PRO A 42 -4.65 -0.37 -25.23
CA PRO A 42 -3.38 -1.09 -25.00
C PRO A 42 -2.11 -0.24 -25.11
N ASN A 43 -2.15 0.88 -25.82
CA ASN A 43 -1.03 1.78 -26.02
C ASN A 43 -1.00 2.95 -25.00
N SER A 44 -2.00 3.08 -24.11
CA SER A 44 -2.02 4.07 -23.03
C SER A 44 -1.06 3.69 -21.90
N LEU A 45 -0.38 4.69 -21.32
CA LEU A 45 0.52 4.49 -20.17
C LEU A 45 -0.26 4.18 -18.88
N GLN A 46 -1.45 4.77 -18.70
CA GLN A 46 -2.31 4.52 -17.54
C GLN A 46 -3.32 3.38 -17.77
N GLY A 47 -3.62 3.05 -19.03
CA GLY A 47 -4.61 2.03 -19.39
C GLY A 47 -6.04 2.41 -18.99
N ASP A 48 -6.79 1.45 -18.45
CA ASP A 48 -8.23 1.59 -18.16
C ASP A 48 -8.55 1.94 -16.69
N ARG A 49 -7.67 2.68 -16.02
CA ARG A 49 -7.89 3.18 -14.64
C ARG A 49 -9.08 4.15 -14.56
N HIS A 50 -9.60 4.37 -13.36
CA HIS A 50 -10.56 5.46 -13.10
C HIS A 50 -9.95 6.82 -13.46
N TRP A 51 -10.77 7.81 -13.82
CA TRP A 51 -10.25 9.09 -14.32
C TRP A 51 -9.45 9.86 -13.26
N THR A 52 -9.81 9.77 -11.98
CA THR A 52 -9.02 10.31 -10.86
C THR A 52 -7.80 9.45 -10.47
N ASP A 53 -7.47 8.39 -11.22
CA ASP A 53 -6.29 7.52 -11.02
C ASP A 53 -5.36 7.50 -12.25
N ARG A 54 -5.55 8.46 -13.17
CA ARG A 54 -4.73 8.66 -14.37
C ARG A 54 -3.91 9.94 -14.24
N ASN A 55 -2.65 9.89 -14.64
CA ASN A 55 -1.95 11.09 -15.07
C ASN A 55 -2.65 11.66 -16.32
N ALA A 56 -2.57 12.98 -16.51
CA ALA A 56 -2.98 13.69 -17.72
C ALA A 56 -4.41 13.40 -18.23
N VAL A 57 -5.40 13.88 -17.48
CA VAL A 57 -6.78 14.00 -17.97
C VAL A 57 -7.03 15.44 -18.40
N LEU A 58 -7.45 15.64 -19.64
CA LEU A 58 -7.96 16.92 -20.14
C LEU A 58 -9.45 17.03 -19.82
N GLU A 59 -9.78 17.97 -18.94
CA GLU A 59 -11.16 18.35 -18.66
C GLU A 59 -11.57 19.58 -19.48
N LEU A 60 -12.71 19.47 -20.18
CA LEU A 60 -13.37 20.56 -20.88
C LEU A 60 -14.65 20.94 -20.12
N THR A 61 -14.83 22.22 -19.79
CA THR A 61 -16.09 22.76 -19.24
C THR A 61 -16.86 23.50 -20.32
N HIS A 62 -18.11 23.12 -20.55
CA HIS A 62 -19.03 23.80 -21.45
C HIS A 62 -20.19 24.42 -20.66
N ASN A 63 -20.44 25.72 -20.85
CA ASN A 63 -21.59 26.42 -20.28
C ASN A 63 -22.73 26.47 -21.31
N TYR A 64 -23.93 26.03 -20.94
CA TYR A 64 -25.03 25.82 -21.89
C TYR A 64 -25.47 27.12 -22.56
N GLY A 65 -25.54 27.12 -23.90
CA GLY A 65 -25.93 28.25 -24.73
C GLY A 65 -24.75 28.97 -25.36
N THR A 66 -23.52 28.81 -24.84
CA THR A 66 -22.31 29.41 -25.43
C THR A 66 -22.04 28.94 -26.87
N GLU A 67 -22.46 27.72 -27.20
CA GLU A 67 -22.36 27.13 -28.54
C GLU A 67 -23.26 27.84 -29.57
N ASN A 68 -24.28 28.57 -29.11
CA ASN A 68 -25.24 29.32 -29.93
C ASN A 68 -25.01 30.85 -29.88
N ASP A 69 -24.21 31.37 -28.95
CA ASP A 69 -23.89 32.80 -28.87
C ASP A 69 -22.72 33.14 -29.81
N PRO A 70 -22.92 33.93 -30.88
CA PRO A 70 -21.82 34.31 -31.77
C PRO A 70 -20.74 35.13 -31.06
N ASN A 71 -21.09 35.89 -30.01
CA ASN A 71 -20.18 36.81 -29.32
C ASN A 71 -19.36 36.15 -28.21
N TYR A 72 -19.80 34.99 -27.70
CA TYR A 72 -19.05 34.28 -26.66
C TYR A 72 -17.66 33.86 -27.17
N SER A 73 -16.64 34.14 -26.38
CA SER A 73 -15.27 33.70 -26.60
C SER A 73 -14.58 33.48 -25.25
N VAL A 74 -13.56 32.63 -25.24
CA VAL A 74 -12.73 32.34 -24.07
C VAL A 74 -11.33 32.92 -24.25
N VAL A 75 -10.66 33.29 -23.16
CA VAL A 75 -9.24 33.69 -23.25
C VAL A 75 -8.32 32.48 -23.24
N ASN A 76 -7.50 32.37 -24.28
CA ASN A 76 -6.56 31.28 -24.46
C ASN A 76 -5.27 31.39 -23.62
N GLY A 77 -5.17 32.38 -22.73
CA GLY A 77 -4.00 32.63 -21.88
C GLY A 77 -2.76 33.18 -22.59
N ASN A 78 -2.80 33.46 -23.90
CA ASN A 78 -1.64 33.88 -24.69
C ASN A 78 -1.75 35.31 -25.26
N THR A 79 -2.95 35.88 -25.31
CA THR A 79 -3.21 37.25 -25.79
C THR A 79 -3.18 38.26 -24.64
N GLU A 80 -2.44 39.37 -24.81
CA GLU A 80 -2.50 40.50 -23.86
C GLU A 80 -3.93 41.10 -23.80
N PRO A 81 -4.38 41.63 -22.64
CA PRO A 81 -3.70 41.65 -21.34
C PRO A 81 -3.88 40.35 -20.51
N TYR A 82 -4.51 39.32 -21.07
CA TYR A 82 -4.98 38.13 -20.35
C TYR A 82 -3.98 36.95 -20.39
N ARG A 83 -2.67 37.26 -20.35
CA ARG A 83 -1.62 36.22 -20.39
C ARG A 83 -1.53 35.45 -19.08
N GLY A 84 -1.40 34.13 -19.16
CA GLY A 84 -1.24 33.26 -18.00
C GLY A 84 -0.90 31.85 -18.45
N PHE A 85 -1.90 30.97 -18.47
CA PHE A 85 -1.86 29.67 -19.15
C PHE A 85 -1.19 29.74 -20.53
N GLY A 86 -0.24 28.86 -20.80
CA GLY A 86 0.45 28.76 -22.09
C GLY A 86 -0.25 27.81 -23.03
N HIS A 87 -0.05 26.52 -22.80
CA HIS A 87 -0.46 25.47 -23.73
C HIS A 87 -0.65 24.13 -23.02
N ILE A 88 -1.29 23.22 -23.73
CA ILE A 88 -1.27 21.78 -23.43
C ILE A 88 -0.34 21.13 -24.47
N ALA A 89 0.54 20.21 -24.07
CA ALA A 89 1.47 19.55 -24.98
C ALA A 89 1.13 18.07 -25.20
N ILE A 90 1.31 17.63 -26.44
CA ILE A 90 1.13 16.24 -26.86
C ILE A 90 2.43 15.73 -27.49
N SER A 91 3.00 14.69 -26.87
CA SER A 91 4.14 13.98 -27.46
C SER A 91 3.66 12.97 -28.49
N VAL A 92 4.22 13.03 -29.70
CA VAL A 92 3.85 12.20 -30.86
C VAL A 92 5.00 11.30 -31.31
N ASP A 93 4.67 10.20 -31.97
CA ASP A 93 5.62 9.18 -32.43
C ASP A 93 6.43 9.61 -33.68
N ASN A 94 5.85 10.46 -34.53
CA ASN A 94 6.50 11.08 -35.68
C ASN A 94 5.90 12.48 -35.87
N ILE A 95 6.69 13.54 -35.65
CA ILE A 95 6.16 14.91 -35.58
C ILE A 95 5.80 15.48 -36.96
N GLU A 96 6.58 15.18 -38.00
CA GLU A 96 6.29 15.62 -39.36
C GLU A 96 4.96 15.04 -39.86
N LEU A 97 4.74 13.74 -39.68
CA LEU A 97 3.49 13.09 -40.09
C LEU A 97 2.31 13.45 -39.18
N ALA A 98 2.54 13.71 -37.89
CA ALA A 98 1.52 14.23 -36.99
C ALA A 98 1.04 15.63 -37.41
N CYS A 99 1.96 16.53 -37.73
CA CYS A 99 1.62 17.88 -38.20
C CYS A 99 0.98 17.85 -39.60
N GLN A 100 1.47 17.01 -40.51
CA GLN A 100 0.85 16.82 -41.82
C GLN A 100 -0.61 16.36 -41.68
N ARG A 101 -0.88 15.35 -40.84
CA ARG A 101 -2.25 14.86 -40.62
C ARG A 101 -3.20 15.94 -40.06
N LEU A 102 -2.69 16.84 -39.22
CA LEU A 102 -3.46 17.98 -38.70
C LEU A 102 -3.71 19.06 -39.76
N GLU A 103 -2.74 19.32 -40.64
CA GLU A 103 -2.87 20.25 -41.75
C GLU A 103 -3.80 19.71 -42.86
N ASP A 104 -3.72 18.42 -43.19
CA ASP A 104 -4.61 17.74 -44.14
C ASP A 104 -6.08 17.76 -43.69
N ALA A 105 -6.31 17.77 -42.37
CA ALA A 105 -7.63 17.95 -41.77
C ALA A 105 -8.07 19.43 -41.63
N GLY A 106 -7.22 20.38 -42.04
CA GLY A 106 -7.53 21.81 -42.05
C GLY A 106 -7.43 22.51 -40.70
N TYR A 107 -6.83 21.89 -39.67
CA TYR A 107 -6.72 22.54 -38.35
C TYR A 107 -5.70 23.70 -38.38
N PRO A 108 -6.06 24.89 -37.88
CA PRO A 108 -5.21 26.07 -37.98
C PRO A 108 -4.01 26.00 -37.02
N PHE A 109 -2.82 26.33 -37.53
CA PHE A 109 -1.61 26.42 -36.71
C PHE A 109 -1.36 27.84 -36.21
N GLN A 110 -0.87 27.97 -34.98
CA GLN A 110 -0.19 29.18 -34.49
C GLN A 110 1.27 29.23 -34.96
N LYS A 111 1.92 28.07 -35.12
CA LYS A 111 3.28 27.90 -35.63
C LYS A 111 3.46 26.49 -36.17
N LYS A 112 3.84 26.31 -37.43
CA LYS A 112 4.21 25.01 -38.02
C LYS A 112 5.68 24.64 -37.75
N LEU A 113 6.08 23.42 -38.12
CA LEU A 113 7.48 22.97 -38.10
C LEU A 113 8.38 23.74 -39.08
N THR A 114 7.80 24.28 -40.16
CA THR A 114 8.46 25.14 -41.14
C THR A 114 8.82 26.53 -40.60
N ASP A 115 8.14 26.98 -39.55
CA ASP A 115 8.05 28.39 -39.22
C ASP A 115 9.06 28.79 -38.14
N GLY A 116 9.81 29.86 -38.41
CA GLY A 116 10.91 30.33 -37.57
C GLY A 116 12.10 29.37 -37.55
N ARG A 117 13.06 29.64 -36.64
CA ARG A 117 14.32 28.87 -36.56
C ARG A 117 14.18 27.55 -35.76
N MET A 118 13.17 27.41 -34.89
CA MET A 118 12.94 26.20 -34.10
C MET A 118 12.00 25.20 -34.81
N LYS A 119 12.57 24.15 -35.41
CA LYS A 119 11.85 23.17 -36.25
C LYS A 119 11.45 21.86 -35.55
N ASN A 120 11.55 21.80 -34.22
CA ASN A 120 11.26 20.61 -33.41
C ASN A 120 10.00 20.73 -32.53
N ILE A 121 9.27 21.84 -32.62
CA ILE A 121 7.96 22.04 -32.01
C ILE A 121 7.02 22.73 -33.01
N ALA A 122 5.73 22.41 -32.92
CA ALA A 122 4.65 23.11 -33.60
C ALA A 122 3.52 23.39 -32.62
N PHE A 123 2.74 24.44 -32.87
CA PHE A 123 1.54 24.78 -32.10
C PHE A 123 0.34 24.76 -33.05
N VAL A 124 -0.55 23.77 -32.88
CA VAL A 124 -1.88 23.75 -33.50
C VAL A 124 -2.88 24.44 -32.57
N LYS A 125 -3.92 25.05 -33.11
CA LYS A 125 -5.00 25.65 -32.32
C LYS A 125 -6.19 24.70 -32.23
N ASP A 126 -6.78 24.62 -31.05
CA ASP A 126 -8.10 24.00 -30.89
C ASP A 126 -9.22 24.96 -31.40
N PRO A 127 -10.49 24.52 -31.43
CA PRO A 127 -11.61 25.35 -31.91
C PRO A 127 -11.85 26.64 -31.12
N ASP A 128 -11.36 26.71 -29.88
CA ASP A 128 -11.47 27.83 -28.96
C ASP A 128 -10.19 28.72 -28.94
N ASN A 129 -9.21 28.41 -29.80
CA ASN A 129 -7.89 29.05 -29.94
C ASN A 129 -6.89 28.83 -28.80
N TYR A 130 -7.09 27.84 -27.93
CA TYR A 130 -6.01 27.33 -27.07
C TYR A 130 -4.90 26.72 -27.91
N TRP A 131 -3.67 26.88 -27.44
CA TRP A 131 -2.49 26.35 -28.13
C TRP A 131 -2.24 24.92 -27.65
N VAL A 132 -2.14 23.99 -28.59
CA VAL A 132 -1.70 22.63 -28.36
C VAL A 132 -0.31 22.46 -28.98
N GLU A 133 0.70 22.29 -28.13
CA GLU A 133 2.06 22.01 -28.58
C GLU A 133 2.16 20.55 -29.03
N ILE A 134 2.81 20.32 -30.17
CA ILE A 134 3.15 19.00 -30.69
C ILE A 134 4.67 18.85 -30.59
N ILE A 135 5.14 17.82 -29.87
CA ILE A 135 6.56 17.53 -29.61
C ILE A 135 6.89 16.07 -29.94
N ARG A 136 8.15 15.74 -30.27
CA ARG A 136 8.54 14.33 -30.48
C ARG A 136 8.61 13.56 -29.14
N ARG A 137 8.22 12.29 -29.15
CA ARG A 137 8.43 11.32 -28.05
C ARG A 137 9.90 10.91 -27.83
N ALA A 138 10.75 11.06 -28.85
CA ALA A 138 12.17 10.74 -28.82
C ALA A 138 12.94 11.68 -29.77
N ASP A 139 14.27 11.61 -29.75
CA ASP A 139 15.11 12.51 -30.56
C ASP A 139 15.01 12.22 -32.07
N GLU A 140 14.69 10.99 -32.44
CA GLU A 140 14.32 10.55 -33.80
C GLU A 140 12.85 10.09 -33.86
N ASN A 141 12.29 10.00 -35.07
CA ASN A 141 10.92 9.53 -35.26
C ASN A 141 10.81 8.01 -35.04
N LEU A 142 9.90 7.60 -34.16
CA LEU A 142 9.78 6.21 -33.69
C LEU A 142 9.17 5.27 -34.73
N THR A 143 8.47 5.79 -35.76
CA THR A 143 7.99 4.99 -36.90
C THR A 143 7.98 5.79 -38.21
N THR A 144 7.90 5.08 -39.34
CA THR A 144 7.67 5.64 -40.70
C THR A 144 6.21 6.05 -40.95
N THR A 145 5.37 6.03 -39.91
CA THR A 145 3.93 6.35 -39.90
C THR A 145 3.65 7.25 -38.70
N THR A 146 2.38 7.50 -38.37
CA THR A 146 2.02 8.08 -37.07
C THR A 146 0.74 7.43 -36.55
N ASP A 147 0.76 7.01 -35.28
CA ASP A 147 -0.34 6.33 -34.59
C ASP A 147 -0.87 7.20 -33.43
N PRO A 148 -2.09 7.77 -33.53
CA PRO A 148 -2.70 8.58 -32.48
C PRO A 148 -2.83 7.84 -31.14
N SER A 149 -3.00 6.52 -31.15
CA SER A 149 -3.09 5.72 -29.91
C SER A 149 -1.76 5.64 -29.15
N ARG A 150 -0.65 5.99 -29.82
CA ARG A 150 0.70 6.08 -29.24
C ARG A 150 1.07 7.52 -28.85
N TYR A 151 0.16 8.48 -28.89
CA TYR A 151 0.47 9.83 -28.39
C TYR A 151 0.45 9.84 -26.84
N ARG A 152 0.95 10.93 -26.23
CA ARG A 152 0.96 11.17 -24.77
C ARG A 152 0.53 12.59 -24.48
N LEU A 153 -0.31 12.80 -23.47
CA LEU A 153 -0.67 14.14 -23.00
C LEU A 153 0.39 14.57 -21.98
N ASN A 154 1.43 15.24 -22.48
CA ASN A 154 2.73 15.30 -21.80
C ASN A 154 2.73 16.31 -20.65
N HIS A 155 2.50 17.59 -20.95
CA HIS A 155 2.56 18.66 -19.97
C HIS A 155 1.46 19.72 -20.18
N THR A 156 1.19 20.51 -19.13
CA THR A 156 0.42 21.77 -19.21
C THR A 156 1.32 22.91 -18.76
N MET A 157 1.33 24.02 -19.49
CA MET A 157 2.19 25.18 -19.19
C MET A 157 1.42 26.31 -18.50
N LEU A 158 1.95 26.80 -17.37
CA LEU A 158 1.51 28.02 -16.69
C LEU A 158 2.67 29.03 -16.62
N ARG A 159 2.36 30.32 -16.80
CA ARG A 159 3.33 31.40 -16.56
C ARG A 159 3.26 31.84 -15.11
N VAL A 160 4.41 31.93 -14.45
CA VAL A 160 4.53 32.27 -13.02
C VAL A 160 5.38 33.51 -12.81
N LYS A 161 4.97 34.36 -11.87
CA LYS A 161 5.61 35.65 -11.58
C LYS A 161 6.99 35.48 -10.95
N CYS A 162 7.15 34.48 -10.08
CA CYS A 162 8.41 34.20 -9.39
C CYS A 162 8.72 32.71 -9.45
N ALA A 163 9.84 32.35 -10.10
CA ALA A 163 10.31 30.97 -10.15
C ALA A 163 10.54 30.39 -8.75
N GLU A 164 11.23 31.12 -7.87
CA GLU A 164 11.55 30.63 -6.51
C GLU A 164 10.29 30.32 -5.69
N THR A 165 9.34 31.26 -5.62
CA THR A 165 8.11 31.10 -4.83
C THR A 165 7.25 29.95 -5.37
N SER A 166 7.15 29.83 -6.70
CA SER A 166 6.30 28.81 -7.34
C SER A 166 6.94 27.43 -7.31
N LEU A 167 8.25 27.32 -7.57
CA LEU A 167 8.99 26.07 -7.37
C LEU A 167 8.86 25.58 -5.93
N LYS A 168 9.10 26.45 -4.94
CA LYS A 168 8.95 26.11 -3.53
C LYS A 168 7.55 25.58 -3.21
N PHE A 169 6.51 26.25 -3.71
CA PHE A 169 5.13 25.81 -3.54
C PHE A 169 4.85 24.43 -4.17
N TYR A 170 5.18 24.24 -5.45
CA TYR A 170 4.92 22.96 -6.13
C TYR A 170 5.80 21.81 -5.60
N GLN A 171 6.99 22.08 -5.06
CA GLN A 171 7.85 21.08 -4.45
C GLN A 171 7.46 20.77 -2.99
N GLU A 172 7.34 21.76 -2.11
CA GLU A 172 7.13 21.53 -0.67
C GLU A 172 5.64 21.32 -0.31
N VAL A 173 4.71 22.01 -0.99
CA VAL A 173 3.27 21.87 -0.74
C VAL A 173 2.68 20.74 -1.57
N MET A 174 2.91 20.73 -2.88
CA MET A 174 2.35 19.69 -3.76
C MET A 174 3.18 18.40 -3.83
N GLY A 175 4.45 18.41 -3.39
CA GLY A 175 5.30 17.21 -3.41
C GLY A 175 5.83 16.84 -4.80
N MET A 176 5.77 17.76 -5.78
CA MET A 176 6.26 17.51 -7.13
C MET A 176 7.80 17.56 -7.17
N THR A 177 8.41 16.72 -7.99
CA THR A 177 9.85 16.76 -8.28
C THR A 177 10.09 17.61 -9.53
N GLN A 178 11.05 18.53 -9.50
CA GLN A 178 11.57 19.16 -10.72
C GLN A 178 12.42 18.14 -11.49
N VAL A 179 11.96 17.72 -12.66
CA VAL A 179 12.56 16.62 -13.45
C VAL A 179 13.32 17.09 -14.69
N ARG A 180 13.11 18.34 -15.12
CA ARG A 180 13.86 19.01 -16.19
C ARG A 180 13.80 20.52 -15.98
N MET A 181 14.84 21.22 -16.38
CA MET A 181 14.87 22.69 -16.49
C MET A 181 15.46 23.06 -17.85
N SER A 182 14.96 24.12 -18.47
CA SER A 182 15.50 24.68 -19.72
C SER A 182 15.71 26.18 -19.55
N GLU A 183 16.97 26.59 -19.52
CA GLU A 183 17.37 27.99 -19.37
C GLU A 183 17.42 28.66 -20.75
N ASN A 184 16.70 29.77 -20.95
CA ASN A 184 16.68 30.50 -22.23
C ASN A 184 17.07 31.97 -22.00
N LYS A 185 18.29 32.19 -21.49
CA LYS A 185 18.81 33.51 -21.10
C LYS A 185 18.63 34.59 -22.16
N ASP A 186 18.96 34.27 -23.41
CA ASP A 186 18.89 35.19 -24.56
C ASP A 186 17.44 35.64 -24.84
N ALA A 187 16.45 34.81 -24.49
CA ALA A 187 15.03 35.09 -24.61
C ALA A 187 14.37 35.57 -23.31
N ALA A 188 15.16 35.81 -22.26
CA ALA A 188 14.73 36.29 -20.95
C ALA A 188 13.63 35.43 -20.27
N PHE A 189 13.68 34.10 -20.43
CA PHE A 189 12.80 33.18 -19.68
C PHE A 189 13.48 31.85 -19.32
N ASN A 190 12.95 31.17 -18.30
CA ASN A 190 13.29 29.78 -17.96
C ASN A 190 12.02 28.91 -17.93
N LEU A 191 12.17 27.65 -18.31
CA LEU A 191 11.14 26.61 -18.22
C LEU A 191 11.52 25.60 -17.14
N TYR A 192 10.60 25.28 -16.24
CA TYR A 192 10.78 24.27 -15.20
C TYR A 192 9.69 23.21 -15.32
N PHE A 193 10.07 21.95 -15.47
CA PHE A 193 9.14 20.82 -15.62
C PHE A 193 9.07 20.06 -14.30
N LEU A 194 7.87 19.99 -13.72
CA LEU A 194 7.60 19.31 -12.46
C LEU A 194 6.61 18.16 -12.66
N GLY A 195 6.76 17.09 -11.88
CA GLY A 195 5.87 15.93 -11.91
C GLY A 195 6.14 14.96 -10.77
N TYR A 196 5.48 13.81 -10.82
CA TYR A 196 5.66 12.72 -9.84
C TYR A 196 6.43 11.55 -10.48
N PRO A 197 7.71 11.34 -10.16
CA PRO A 197 8.52 10.30 -10.81
C PRO A 197 8.01 8.87 -10.57
N ALA A 198 7.27 8.64 -9.48
CA ALA A 198 6.71 7.33 -9.15
C ALA A 198 5.52 6.90 -10.04
N SER A 199 4.86 7.83 -10.74
CA SER A 199 3.70 7.54 -11.61
C SER A 199 4.05 7.51 -13.11
N ASN A 200 5.31 7.68 -13.48
CA ASN A 200 5.78 7.80 -14.87
C ASN A 200 6.95 6.83 -15.17
N PRO A 201 7.32 6.62 -16.46
CA PRO A 201 8.54 5.90 -16.83
C PRO A 201 9.80 6.57 -16.26
N LYS A 202 10.93 5.84 -16.25
CA LYS A 202 12.22 6.47 -15.95
C LYS A 202 12.52 7.59 -16.95
N VAL A 203 13.19 8.63 -16.45
CA VAL A 203 13.75 9.73 -17.24
C VAL A 203 14.75 9.16 -18.26
N GLN A 204 14.68 9.61 -19.52
CA GLN A 204 15.62 9.22 -20.57
C GLN A 204 16.87 10.10 -20.53
N GLU A 205 17.82 9.75 -19.65
CA GLU A 205 19.11 10.45 -19.56
C GLU A 205 19.82 10.48 -20.93
N GLY A 206 20.32 11.68 -21.30
CA GLY A 206 20.98 11.92 -22.59
C GLY A 206 20.06 12.35 -23.75
N ALA A 207 18.74 12.11 -23.67
CA ALA A 207 17.80 12.54 -24.71
C ALA A 207 17.51 14.06 -24.66
N ARG A 208 17.23 14.69 -25.82
CA ARG A 208 16.97 16.13 -25.95
C ARG A 208 15.72 16.59 -25.17
N ASN A 209 14.70 15.73 -25.10
CA ASN A 209 13.61 15.87 -24.13
C ASN A 209 13.51 14.60 -23.26
N PRO A 210 14.20 14.55 -22.11
CA PRO A 210 14.34 13.33 -21.30
C PRO A 210 13.03 12.91 -20.60
N VAL A 211 11.95 13.70 -20.72
CA VAL A 211 10.62 13.43 -20.15
C VAL A 211 9.51 13.44 -21.21
N ALA A 212 9.84 13.30 -22.50
CA ALA A 212 8.86 13.26 -23.59
C ALA A 212 7.90 12.05 -23.53
N GLU A 213 8.31 10.96 -22.87
CA GLU A 213 7.51 9.75 -22.62
C GLU A 213 6.45 9.91 -21.50
N TRP A 214 6.55 10.97 -20.70
CA TRP A 214 5.74 11.16 -19.50
C TRP A 214 4.35 11.69 -19.82
N GLU A 215 3.45 11.52 -18.85
CA GLU A 215 2.13 12.12 -18.80
C GLU A 215 1.95 12.90 -17.49
N GLY A 216 1.33 14.08 -17.58
CA GLY A 216 0.85 14.82 -16.40
C GLY A 216 1.89 15.73 -15.77
N LEU A 217 2.85 16.23 -16.55
CA LEU A 217 3.81 17.24 -16.11
C LEU A 217 3.16 18.64 -16.02
N LEU A 218 3.70 19.46 -15.13
CA LEU A 218 3.47 20.89 -15.07
C LEU A 218 4.73 21.61 -15.60
N GLU A 219 4.60 22.42 -16.63
CA GLU A 219 5.65 23.34 -17.07
C GLU A 219 5.37 24.72 -16.46
N LEU A 220 6.35 25.29 -15.75
CA LEU A 220 6.34 26.66 -15.28
C LEU A 220 7.26 27.51 -16.17
N THR A 221 6.68 28.48 -16.87
CA THR A 221 7.44 29.52 -17.57
C THR A 221 7.60 30.74 -16.67
N TRP A 222 8.81 31.05 -16.23
CA TRP A 222 9.14 32.32 -15.57
C TRP A 222 9.85 33.25 -16.57
N ASN A 223 9.27 34.43 -16.80
CA ASN A 223 9.87 35.49 -17.62
C ASN A 223 10.62 36.46 -16.69
N TYR A 224 11.88 36.76 -17.01
CA TYR A 224 12.78 37.50 -16.13
C TYR A 224 12.26 38.90 -15.82
N GLY A 225 12.33 39.32 -14.55
CA GLY A 225 11.88 40.63 -14.11
C GLY A 225 10.41 40.71 -13.73
N THR A 226 9.60 39.68 -14.00
CA THR A 226 8.19 39.67 -13.58
C THR A 226 8.05 39.57 -12.06
N GLU A 227 9.05 39.00 -11.37
CA GLU A 227 9.14 38.95 -9.90
C GLU A 227 9.23 40.33 -9.25
N LYS A 228 9.70 41.35 -10.01
CA LYS A 228 9.88 42.74 -9.57
C LYS A 228 8.69 43.65 -9.89
N GLN A 229 7.70 43.18 -10.64
CA GLN A 229 6.51 43.96 -10.98
C GLN A 229 5.55 44.03 -9.79
N GLU A 230 4.87 45.15 -9.58
CA GLU A 230 3.88 45.26 -8.50
C GLU A 230 2.57 44.53 -8.85
N GLY A 231 1.85 44.05 -7.82
CA GLY A 231 0.56 43.38 -8.01
C GLY A 231 0.64 42.04 -8.74
N LYS A 232 -0.39 41.74 -9.54
CA LYS A 232 -0.59 40.48 -10.26
C LYS A 232 -0.19 40.63 -11.72
N VAL A 233 0.70 39.76 -12.19
CA VAL A 233 1.27 39.82 -13.56
C VAL A 233 0.51 38.94 -14.55
N TYR A 234 0.00 37.79 -14.09
CA TYR A 234 -0.64 36.80 -14.95
C TYR A 234 -2.13 36.61 -14.62
N HIS A 235 -2.91 36.29 -15.64
CA HIS A 235 -4.35 36.05 -15.56
C HIS A 235 -4.65 34.59 -15.14
N ASP A 236 -5.48 34.42 -14.12
CA ASP A 236 -5.79 33.09 -13.56
C ASP A 236 -6.81 32.28 -14.38
N GLY A 237 -7.49 32.90 -15.35
CA GLY A 237 -8.47 32.27 -16.24
C GLY A 237 -9.89 32.11 -15.68
N ASN A 238 -10.12 32.34 -14.38
CA ASN A 238 -11.43 32.30 -13.74
C ASN A 238 -11.99 33.69 -13.42
N SER A 239 -11.11 34.69 -13.29
CA SER A 239 -11.44 36.10 -13.45
C SER A 239 -12.02 36.35 -14.85
N GLU A 240 -12.90 37.35 -14.99
CA GLU A 240 -13.46 37.71 -16.30
C GLU A 240 -12.49 38.57 -17.11
N PRO A 241 -12.34 38.34 -18.44
CA PRO A 241 -12.99 37.30 -19.24
C PRO A 241 -12.41 35.90 -19.00
N GLN A 242 -13.28 34.90 -18.84
CA GLN A 242 -12.87 33.54 -18.48
C GLN A 242 -12.23 32.71 -19.61
N GLY A 243 -11.47 31.69 -19.22
CA GLY A 243 -10.82 30.72 -20.12
C GLY A 243 -10.34 29.46 -19.39
N PHE A 244 -9.03 29.34 -19.18
CA PHE A 244 -8.43 28.29 -18.34
C PHE A 244 -9.10 28.19 -16.96
N GLY A 245 -9.32 26.97 -16.45
CA GLY A 245 -9.93 26.74 -15.15
C GLY A 245 -8.91 26.48 -14.06
N HIS A 246 -8.36 25.27 -14.07
CA HIS A 246 -7.53 24.76 -13.00
C HIS A 246 -6.65 23.62 -13.50
N ILE A 247 -5.56 23.34 -12.79
CA ILE A 247 -4.94 22.00 -12.79
C ILE A 247 -5.58 21.17 -11.66
N CYS A 248 -5.63 19.86 -11.82
CA CYS A 248 -6.19 18.93 -10.81
C CYS A 248 -5.07 18.02 -10.29
N ILE A 249 -5.00 17.85 -8.97
CA ILE A 249 -4.04 16.98 -8.28
C ILE A 249 -4.83 15.92 -7.50
N THR A 250 -4.44 14.65 -7.67
CA THR A 250 -5.08 13.51 -7.01
C THR A 250 -4.29 13.13 -5.76
N VAL A 251 -4.99 12.86 -4.64
CA VAL A 251 -4.37 12.51 -3.36
C VAL A 251 -4.92 11.21 -2.77
N ASP A 252 -4.09 10.51 -1.99
CA ASP A 252 -4.45 9.25 -1.30
C ASP A 252 -5.65 9.44 -0.33
N ASP A 253 -5.65 10.54 0.41
CA ASP A 253 -6.65 10.90 1.42
C ASP A 253 -6.89 12.42 1.34
N LEU A 254 -8.13 12.81 1.05
CA LEU A 254 -8.50 14.20 0.78
C LEU A 254 -8.58 15.04 2.07
N ASP A 255 -9.12 14.48 3.15
CA ASP A 255 -9.20 15.17 4.45
C ASP A 255 -7.81 15.38 5.05
N ALA A 256 -6.92 14.37 4.96
CA ALA A 256 -5.54 14.47 5.41
C ALA A 256 -4.71 15.46 4.55
N ALA A 257 -4.91 15.48 3.23
CA ALA A 257 -4.30 16.48 2.35
C ALA A 257 -4.77 17.90 2.71
N CYS A 258 -6.08 18.10 2.91
CA CYS A 258 -6.63 19.37 3.35
C CYS A 258 -6.03 19.81 4.70
N ALA A 259 -5.98 18.92 5.71
CA ALA A 259 -5.36 19.22 7.00
C ALA A 259 -3.86 19.61 6.88
N ARG A 260 -3.11 18.98 5.96
CA ARG A 260 -1.74 19.39 5.65
C ARG A 260 -1.68 20.79 5.02
N PHE A 261 -2.58 21.12 4.09
CA PHE A 261 -2.66 22.46 3.51
C PHE A 261 -3.02 23.55 4.55
N GLU A 262 -3.83 23.23 5.57
CA GLU A 262 -4.04 24.14 6.71
C GLU A 262 -2.74 24.35 7.51
N SER A 263 -2.02 23.26 7.83
CA SER A 263 -0.77 23.33 8.59
C SER A 263 0.36 24.10 7.88
N LEU A 264 0.29 24.18 6.55
CA LEU A 264 1.20 24.96 5.69
C LEU A 264 0.65 26.36 5.35
N ASN A 265 -0.48 26.77 5.93
CA ASN A 265 -1.15 28.06 5.72
C ASN A 265 -1.35 28.40 4.22
N VAL A 266 -1.82 27.41 3.45
CA VAL A 266 -2.08 27.56 2.01
C VAL A 266 -3.29 28.47 1.76
N ASN A 267 -3.26 29.23 0.65
CA ASN A 267 -4.38 30.06 0.22
C ASN A 267 -5.54 29.19 -0.30
N TRP A 268 -6.73 29.37 0.27
CA TRP A 268 -7.91 28.58 -0.08
C TRP A 268 -8.86 29.30 -1.04
N LYS A 269 -9.40 28.55 -2.01
CA LYS A 269 -10.51 28.98 -2.85
C LYS A 269 -11.84 28.35 -2.42
N LYS A 270 -11.82 27.09 -1.97
CA LYS A 270 -12.96 26.32 -1.44
C LYS A 270 -12.46 25.15 -0.59
N ARG A 271 -12.87 25.07 0.68
CA ARG A 271 -12.60 23.95 1.59
C ARG A 271 -13.63 22.82 1.41
N LEU A 272 -13.42 21.67 2.06
CA LEU A 272 -14.40 20.57 2.10
C LEU A 272 -15.66 20.94 2.89
N THR A 273 -15.56 21.91 3.81
CA THR A 273 -16.67 22.51 4.56
C THR A 273 -17.58 23.40 3.71
N ASP A 274 -17.12 23.85 2.54
CA ASP A 274 -17.70 25.01 1.87
C ASP A 274 -18.68 24.60 0.76
N GLY A 275 -19.93 25.07 0.90
CA GLY A 275 -21.01 24.77 -0.05
C GLY A 275 -21.57 23.36 0.09
N ARG A 276 -22.14 22.82 -0.99
CA ARG A 276 -22.82 21.51 -0.99
C ARG A 276 -21.90 20.32 -1.34
N MET A 277 -20.80 20.56 -2.05
CA MET A 277 -19.89 19.51 -2.52
C MET A 277 -18.74 19.33 -1.53
N LYS A 278 -18.84 18.35 -0.62
CA LYS A 278 -17.80 18.04 0.38
C LYS A 278 -16.68 17.12 -0.14
N ASN A 279 -16.72 16.71 -1.41
CA ASN A 279 -15.83 15.71 -2.02
C ASN A 279 -14.72 16.29 -2.93
N VAL A 280 -14.53 17.61 -2.91
CA VAL A 280 -13.54 18.33 -3.72
C VAL A 280 -13.10 19.62 -3.00
N ALA A 281 -11.80 19.87 -2.99
CA ALA A 281 -11.18 21.09 -2.49
C ALA A 281 -10.60 21.92 -3.64
N PHE A 282 -10.52 23.24 -3.45
CA PHE A 282 -9.76 24.14 -4.32
C PHE A 282 -8.85 25.03 -3.49
N ILE A 283 -7.57 25.01 -3.82
CA ILE A 283 -6.53 25.89 -3.27
C ILE A 283 -5.93 26.77 -4.38
N LEU A 284 -5.20 27.81 -3.98
CA LEU A 284 -4.57 28.77 -4.88
C LEU A 284 -3.05 28.63 -4.80
N ASP A 285 -2.41 28.71 -5.96
CA ASP A 285 -0.95 28.83 -6.05
C ASP A 285 -0.48 30.30 -5.83
N PRO A 286 0.84 30.58 -5.84
CA PRO A 286 1.36 31.93 -5.60
C PRO A 286 0.93 33.01 -6.60
N ASP A 287 0.59 32.63 -7.84
CA ASP A 287 0.07 33.53 -8.89
C ASP A 287 -1.47 33.64 -8.87
N GLY A 288 -2.13 32.74 -8.13
CA GLY A 288 -3.58 32.69 -7.95
C GLY A 288 -4.31 31.78 -8.96
N TYR A 289 -3.59 30.89 -9.65
CA TYR A 289 -4.23 29.80 -10.39
C TYR A 289 -4.91 28.84 -9.42
N TRP A 290 -6.05 28.29 -9.84
CA TRP A 290 -6.79 27.34 -9.02
C TRP A 290 -6.22 25.94 -9.20
N ILE A 291 -6.09 25.23 -8.09
CA ILE A 291 -5.69 23.82 -8.05
C ILE A 291 -6.84 23.06 -7.41
N GLU A 292 -7.49 22.22 -8.20
CA GLU A 292 -8.47 21.26 -7.72
C GLU A 292 -7.75 20.09 -7.02
N VAL A 293 -8.29 19.65 -5.88
CA VAL A 293 -7.78 18.49 -5.15
C VAL A 293 -8.91 17.48 -4.96
N VAL A 294 -8.69 16.27 -5.47
CA VAL A 294 -9.64 15.14 -5.45
C VAL A 294 -8.96 13.88 -4.93
N GLN A 295 -9.72 12.94 -4.36
CA GLN A 295 -9.16 11.68 -3.90
C GLN A 295 -9.02 10.65 -5.05
N ASN A 296 -7.91 9.90 -5.06
CA ASN A 296 -7.71 8.73 -5.91
C ASN A 296 -8.80 7.66 -5.65
N GLU A 297 -9.46 7.15 -6.70
CA GLU A 297 -10.61 6.24 -6.56
C GLU A 297 -10.20 4.87 -6.04
N ALA A 298 -9.06 4.35 -6.51
CA ALA A 298 -8.45 3.13 -5.97
C ALA A 298 -8.05 3.24 -4.49
N LEU A 299 -7.92 4.47 -3.96
CA LEU A 299 -7.54 4.76 -2.57
C LEU A 299 -8.70 5.29 -1.71
N LYS A 300 -9.84 5.65 -2.32
CA LYS A 300 -11.15 5.79 -1.66
C LYS A 300 -11.58 4.44 -1.09
N ARG A 301 -11.02 4.09 0.07
CA ARG A 301 -11.46 2.94 0.86
C ARG A 301 -12.96 3.02 1.08
N THR A 302 -13.66 1.99 0.61
CA THR A 302 -14.63 1.20 1.40
C THR A 302 -15.10 1.87 2.69
N SER A 303 -15.85 2.97 2.57
CA SER A 303 -16.24 3.85 3.69
C SER A 303 -17.29 3.23 4.63
N ASN A 304 -17.53 1.93 4.47
CA ASN A 304 -18.31 1.06 5.34
C ASN A 304 -17.42 0.25 6.32
N CYS A 305 -16.09 0.46 6.35
CA CYS A 305 -15.15 -0.36 7.12
C CYS A 305 -14.36 0.39 8.23
N VAL A 306 -14.80 1.59 8.62
CA VAL A 306 -14.44 2.22 9.89
C VAL A 306 -15.74 2.67 10.58
N THR A 307 -15.85 2.41 11.88
CA THR A 307 -17.01 2.74 12.75
C THR A 307 -18.39 2.34 12.22
N ALA A 308 -18.82 1.12 12.55
CA ALA A 308 -20.24 0.76 12.54
C ALA A 308 -20.97 1.37 13.74
N LEU A 309 -21.17 2.69 13.74
CA LEU A 309 -22.16 3.34 14.61
C LEU A 309 -23.57 3.11 14.02
N PRO A 310 -24.59 2.79 14.84
CA PRO A 310 -25.90 2.40 14.34
C PRO A 310 -26.63 3.58 13.68
N ARG A 311 -26.95 3.45 12.40
CA ARG A 311 -27.79 4.42 11.66
C ARG A 311 -29.22 4.38 12.18
N VAL A 312 -29.61 5.36 12.99
CA VAL A 312 -31.00 5.55 13.44
C VAL A 312 -31.81 6.19 12.31
N VAL A 313 -32.91 5.54 11.90
CA VAL A 313 -33.85 6.09 10.90
C VAL A 313 -34.98 6.82 11.62
N THR A 314 -34.94 8.14 11.62
CA THR A 314 -36.02 8.98 12.18
C THR A 314 -37.16 9.11 11.20
N ILE A 315 -38.28 8.41 11.45
CA ILE A 315 -39.52 8.55 10.67
C ILE A 315 -40.28 9.78 11.14
N VAL A 316 -40.18 10.89 10.40
CA VAL A 316 -41.01 12.08 10.62
C VAL A 316 -42.40 11.84 10.04
N ARG A 317 -43.43 11.79 10.90
CA ARG A 317 -44.84 11.88 10.48
C ARG A 317 -45.30 13.33 10.57
N GLU A 318 -45.50 13.99 9.43
CA GLU A 318 -46.27 15.23 9.40
C GLU A 318 -47.73 14.97 9.77
N LYS A 319 -48.31 15.86 10.58
CA LYS A 319 -49.74 15.81 10.91
C LYS A 319 -50.55 16.44 9.77
N GLY A 320 -51.06 15.63 8.83
CA GLY A 320 -52.06 16.13 7.89
C GLY A 320 -52.55 15.17 6.79
N ASN A 321 -51.68 14.32 6.24
CA ASN A 321 -52.01 13.57 5.02
C ASN A 321 -51.33 12.19 4.99
N PRO A 322 -52.07 11.05 4.88
CA PRO A 322 -51.51 9.70 5.00
C PRO A 322 -50.74 9.19 3.76
N ALA A 323 -50.59 9.99 2.70
CA ALA A 323 -50.17 9.52 1.37
C ALA A 323 -48.71 9.83 0.96
N ASN A 324 -47.92 10.52 1.79
CA ASN A 324 -46.51 10.82 1.47
C ASN A 324 -45.58 10.45 2.63
N ILE A 325 -44.46 9.78 2.31
CA ILE A 325 -43.35 9.50 3.23
C ILE A 325 -42.08 10.00 2.55
N SER A 326 -41.55 11.14 3.00
CA SER A 326 -40.23 11.63 2.58
C SER A 326 -39.15 11.06 3.51
N MET A 327 -38.06 10.55 2.92
CA MET A 327 -36.95 9.96 3.67
C MET A 327 -35.74 10.89 3.56
N VAL A 328 -35.46 11.66 4.61
CA VAL A 328 -34.35 12.61 4.67
C VAL A 328 -33.21 12.01 5.49
N MET A 329 -32.01 11.95 4.92
CA MET A 329 -30.78 11.56 5.61
C MET A 329 -29.86 12.76 5.80
N THR A 330 -29.50 13.07 7.03
CA THR A 330 -28.56 14.14 7.40
C THR A 330 -27.48 13.58 8.32
N ASN A 331 -26.20 13.80 7.97
CA ASN A 331 -25.06 13.26 8.73
C ASN A 331 -24.71 14.05 10.01
N GLU A 332 -25.38 15.17 10.26
CA GLU A 332 -25.09 16.06 11.39
C GLU A 332 -26.35 16.19 12.26
N ILE A 333 -26.30 15.64 13.48
CA ILE A 333 -27.30 15.90 14.53
C ILE A 333 -26.86 17.20 15.22
N SER A 334 -27.75 18.19 15.33
CA SER A 334 -27.40 19.45 16.00
C SER A 334 -27.04 19.19 17.47
N LEU A 335 -26.11 19.97 18.03
CA LEU A 335 -25.67 19.81 19.43
C LEU A 335 -26.85 19.78 20.40
N ARG A 336 -27.85 20.64 20.18
CA ARG A 336 -29.12 20.63 20.93
C ARG A 336 -29.84 19.28 20.84
N ALA A 337 -30.07 18.76 19.62
CA ALA A 337 -30.78 17.51 19.43
C ALA A 337 -30.00 16.30 19.98
N ALA A 338 -28.66 16.35 19.97
CA ALA A 338 -27.82 15.36 20.62
C ALA A 338 -27.96 15.40 22.15
N THR A 339 -27.90 16.59 22.76
CA THR A 339 -28.11 16.77 24.21
C THR A 339 -29.53 16.39 24.65
N GLU A 340 -30.57 16.75 23.87
CA GLU A 340 -31.96 16.32 24.11
C GLU A 340 -32.10 14.79 24.09
N LEU A 341 -31.51 14.12 23.09
CA LEU A 341 -31.54 12.66 22.99
C LEU A 341 -30.77 11.97 24.14
N PHE A 342 -29.65 12.56 24.56
CA PHE A 342 -28.81 12.04 25.63
C PHE A 342 -29.47 12.19 27.01
N SER A 343 -30.03 13.38 27.30
CA SER A 343 -30.83 13.65 28.51
C SER A 343 -32.03 12.69 28.59
N ALA A 344 -32.78 12.52 27.50
CA ALA A 344 -33.91 11.60 27.45
C ALA A 344 -33.53 10.11 27.53
N ARG A 345 -32.23 9.76 27.38
CA ARG A 345 -31.70 8.42 27.64
C ARG A 345 -31.26 8.25 29.09
N ILE A 346 -30.66 9.29 29.69
CA ILE A 346 -30.34 9.32 31.13
C ILE A 346 -31.62 9.23 31.97
N ASP A 347 -32.63 10.06 31.69
CA ASP A 347 -33.91 10.05 32.41
C ASP A 347 -34.58 8.65 32.37
N GLN A 348 -34.50 7.96 31.23
CA GLN A 348 -35.02 6.58 31.07
C GLN A 348 -34.17 5.53 31.81
N LEU A 349 -32.84 5.69 31.85
CA LEU A 349 -31.96 4.80 32.60
C LEU A 349 -32.16 4.96 34.11
N CYS A 350 -32.29 6.19 34.60
CA CYS A 350 -32.62 6.49 36.00
C CYS A 350 -33.99 5.91 36.38
N GLN A 351 -35.02 6.06 35.54
CA GLN A 351 -36.33 5.44 35.80
C GLN A 351 -36.24 3.90 35.79
N PHE A 352 -35.47 3.30 34.88
CA PHE A 352 -35.24 1.85 34.86
C PHE A 352 -34.55 1.35 36.13
N ILE A 353 -33.56 2.10 36.65
CA ILE A 353 -32.86 1.82 37.90
C ILE A 353 -33.84 1.85 39.10
N TYR A 354 -34.67 2.90 39.20
CA TYR A 354 -35.71 2.99 40.24
C TYR A 354 -36.78 1.89 40.11
N ASP A 355 -37.22 1.56 38.90
CA ASP A 355 -38.21 0.51 38.63
C ASP A 355 -37.68 -0.90 38.99
N HIS A 356 -36.36 -1.08 39.11
CA HIS A 356 -35.70 -2.29 39.63
C HIS A 356 -35.30 -2.21 41.11
N GLY A 357 -35.75 -1.18 41.83
CA GLY A 357 -35.52 -1.04 43.28
C GLY A 357 -34.11 -0.61 43.68
N LEU A 358 -33.34 -0.05 42.74
CA LEU A 358 -32.01 0.51 42.96
C LEU A 358 -32.08 2.05 42.92
N ASP A 359 -31.12 2.72 43.55
CA ASP A 359 -30.93 4.18 43.45
C ASP A 359 -29.72 4.47 42.53
N PRO A 360 -29.78 5.48 41.63
CA PRO A 360 -28.66 5.82 40.74
C PRO A 360 -27.49 6.48 41.51
N PRO A 361 -26.25 6.42 41.00
CA PRO A 361 -25.08 6.98 41.68
C PRO A 361 -25.22 8.48 41.95
N ALA A 362 -24.86 8.91 43.18
CA ALA A 362 -24.88 10.31 43.56
C ALA A 362 -23.86 11.14 42.74
N MET A 363 -24.36 12.18 42.08
CA MET A 363 -23.54 13.17 41.38
C MET A 363 -22.93 14.16 42.40
N LYS A 364 -21.81 14.81 42.05
CA LYS A 364 -21.32 15.94 42.86
C LYS A 364 -22.19 17.16 42.58
N LEU A 365 -22.45 17.96 43.61
CA LEU A 365 -23.31 19.14 43.53
C LEU A 365 -22.81 20.17 42.48
N GLU A 366 -21.50 20.30 42.30
CA GLU A 366 -20.91 21.19 41.29
C GLU A 366 -21.16 20.71 39.85
N ASP A 367 -21.05 19.41 39.61
CA ASP A 367 -21.32 18.79 38.30
C ASP A 367 -22.83 18.86 37.97
N GLU A 368 -23.69 18.62 38.98
CA GLU A 368 -25.15 18.72 38.86
C GLU A 368 -25.61 20.15 38.56
N LEU A 369 -25.06 21.15 39.25
CA LEU A 369 -25.31 22.56 38.96
C LEU A 369 -24.79 22.97 37.58
N GLY A 370 -23.63 22.44 37.16
CA GLY A 370 -23.07 22.64 35.82
C GLY A 370 -23.98 22.11 34.72
N ILE A 371 -24.47 20.87 34.86
CA ILE A 371 -25.37 20.22 33.90
C ILE A 371 -26.72 20.95 33.82
N ASN A 372 -27.33 21.27 34.96
CA ASN A 372 -28.60 22.02 34.99
C ASN A 372 -28.47 23.37 34.27
N ARG A 373 -27.37 24.11 34.49
CA ARG A 373 -27.08 25.39 33.82
C ARG A 373 -26.96 25.25 32.30
N VAL A 374 -26.40 24.15 31.80
CA VAL A 374 -26.32 23.85 30.36
C VAL A 374 -27.71 23.53 29.79
N LEU A 375 -28.51 22.71 30.48
CA LEU A 375 -29.87 22.34 30.04
C LEU A 375 -30.82 23.55 30.01
N GLU A 376 -30.76 24.42 31.03
CA GLU A 376 -31.50 25.70 31.05
C GLU A 376 -31.08 26.63 29.91
N THR A 377 -29.78 26.78 29.68
CA THR A 377 -29.22 27.62 28.60
C THR A 377 -29.69 27.15 27.22
N LEU A 378 -29.77 25.84 27.00
CA LEU A 378 -30.28 25.23 25.76
C LEU A 378 -31.82 25.18 25.68
N ARG A 379 -32.52 25.55 26.77
CA ARG A 379 -33.98 25.42 26.93
C ARG A 379 -34.48 24.00 26.62
N ILE A 380 -33.84 23.02 27.25
CA ILE A 380 -34.21 21.60 27.19
C ILE A 380 -35.08 21.29 28.43
N PRO A 381 -36.32 20.77 28.26
CA PRO A 381 -37.17 20.44 29.40
C PRO A 381 -36.69 19.16 30.09
N HIS A 382 -36.30 19.26 31.37
CA HIS A 382 -35.82 18.13 32.15
C HIS A 382 -36.96 17.20 32.59
N GLY A 383 -36.87 15.90 32.28
CA GLY A 383 -37.81 14.90 32.74
C GLY A 383 -37.50 14.46 34.16
N LEU A 384 -38.10 15.10 35.18
CA LEU A 384 -37.99 14.65 36.57
C LEU A 384 -38.57 13.23 36.74
N ALA A 385 -37.69 12.22 36.64
CA ALA A 385 -37.99 10.84 36.99
C ALA A 385 -38.48 10.77 38.44
N ARG A 386 -39.57 10.06 38.68
CA ARG A 386 -40.20 9.97 40.01
C ARG A 386 -40.27 8.53 40.46
N ARG A 387 -39.74 8.29 41.67
CA ARG A 387 -39.98 7.06 42.43
C ARG A 387 -41.49 6.85 42.51
N LYS A 388 -41.96 5.66 42.15
CA LYS A 388 -43.32 5.21 42.47
C LYS A 388 -43.29 4.57 43.84
N ASP A 389 -43.94 5.18 44.81
CA ASP A 389 -44.13 4.55 46.11
C ASP A 389 -45.05 3.32 45.97
N PRO A 390 -44.77 2.20 46.68
CA PRO A 390 -45.57 0.98 46.60
C PRO A 390 -46.96 1.16 47.20
N PRO A 391 -47.98 0.42 46.73
CA PRO A 391 -49.37 0.60 47.17
C PRO A 391 -49.57 0.13 48.61
N THR A 392 -49.76 1.07 49.53
CA THR A 392 -50.07 0.78 50.94
C THR A 392 -51.54 0.40 51.14
N SER A 393 -51.78 -0.79 51.71
CA SER A 393 -53.11 -1.28 52.06
C SER A 393 -53.59 -0.77 53.42
N ASP A 394 -54.70 -0.01 53.41
CA ASP A 394 -55.80 -0.02 54.39
C ASP A 394 -55.51 0.30 55.90
N LYS A 395 -55.99 1.49 56.33
CA LYS A 395 -56.52 1.85 57.70
C LYS A 395 -55.52 1.83 58.89
N GLN A 396 -55.36 2.91 59.67
CA GLN A 396 -56.41 3.65 60.41
C GLN A 396 -56.02 5.12 60.79
N HIS A 397 -57.05 5.98 60.91
CA HIS A 397 -57.35 7.05 61.90
C HIS A 397 -56.26 7.54 62.92
N VAL A 398 -56.22 8.79 63.43
CA VAL A 398 -57.16 9.95 63.51
C VAL A 398 -56.37 11.27 63.85
N PRO A 399 -56.89 12.52 63.71
CA PRO A 399 -56.13 13.60 63.03
C PRO A 399 -56.08 15.02 63.69
N VAL A 400 -55.65 16.02 62.88
CA VAL A 400 -55.95 17.48 62.91
C VAL A 400 -55.21 18.39 63.93
N CYS A 401 -54.47 19.40 63.41
CA CYS A 401 -54.87 20.83 63.50
C CYS A 401 -54.11 21.75 62.50
N HIS A 402 -54.64 22.95 62.26
CA HIS A 402 -54.02 24.07 61.53
C HIS A 402 -53.33 25.06 62.54
N ARG A 403 -52.67 26.20 62.21
CA ARG A 403 -52.61 27.06 61.00
C ARG A 403 -51.42 28.04 61.07
N GLN A 404 -50.94 28.53 59.92
CA GLN A 404 -50.34 29.87 59.64
C GLN A 404 -49.36 30.57 60.61
N SER A 405 -48.22 31.02 60.06
CA SER A 405 -47.80 32.44 60.12
C SER A 405 -46.91 32.80 58.89
N SER A 406 -46.37 34.02 58.83
CA SER A 406 -45.75 34.58 57.61
C SER A 406 -44.73 35.71 57.88
N THR A 407 -44.27 36.32 56.78
CA THR A 407 -43.76 37.71 56.64
C THR A 407 -42.26 37.97 56.83
N LYS A 408 -41.82 39.08 56.20
CA LYS A 408 -40.44 39.52 55.89
C LYS A 408 -39.82 40.32 57.04
N GLU A 409 -38.52 40.57 56.97
CA GLU A 409 -37.97 41.90 57.31
C GLU A 409 -36.65 42.25 56.58
N ASN A 410 -36.12 43.45 56.88
CA ASN A 410 -35.10 44.26 56.18
C ASN A 410 -34.63 45.33 57.23
N PRO A 411 -33.70 46.29 57.00
CA PRO A 411 -32.40 46.32 56.29
C PRO A 411 -31.27 46.99 57.16
N VAL A 412 -30.20 47.56 56.52
CA VAL A 412 -29.34 48.72 56.96
C VAL A 412 -27.99 48.50 57.71
N GLU A 413 -26.94 49.21 57.22
CA GLU A 413 -25.64 49.68 57.81
C GLU A 413 -24.66 48.67 58.50
N ASP A 414 -23.34 48.91 58.63
CA ASP A 414 -22.46 50.05 58.22
C ASP A 414 -21.03 49.58 57.79
N ALA A 415 -20.15 50.51 57.42
CA ALA A 415 -18.74 50.32 56.97
C ALA A 415 -17.73 50.80 58.08
N PRO A 416 -16.46 51.28 57.86
CA PRO A 416 -15.61 51.38 56.65
C PRO A 416 -14.07 51.16 56.85
N LEU A 417 -13.27 51.57 55.84
CA LEU A 417 -11.83 52.00 55.87
C LEU A 417 -10.72 50.92 56.00
N SER A 418 -9.50 51.10 55.44
CA SER A 418 -8.86 52.24 54.73
C SER A 418 -7.88 51.76 53.61
N GLN A 419 -7.92 52.30 52.38
CA GLN A 419 -6.99 53.34 51.79
C GLN A 419 -5.67 52.80 51.18
N ASN A 420 -5.02 53.37 50.15
CA ASN A 420 -5.12 54.63 49.33
C ASN A 420 -4.35 54.36 47.98
N ILE A 421 -4.19 55.16 46.89
CA ILE A 421 -4.56 56.50 46.32
C ILE A 421 -4.15 56.43 44.79
N SER A 422 -4.61 57.17 43.77
CA SER A 422 -5.73 58.11 43.51
C SER A 422 -5.95 58.31 41.97
N GLU A 423 -7.08 58.94 41.60
CA GLU A 423 -7.29 60.03 40.60
C GLU A 423 -6.58 60.00 39.19
N THR A 424 -7.23 59.85 38.01
CA THR A 424 -8.35 60.56 37.29
C THR A 424 -7.93 61.80 36.44
N PRO A 425 -8.65 62.25 35.37
CA PRO A 425 -9.89 61.75 34.72
C PRO A 425 -9.90 61.66 33.14
N TYR A 426 -11.04 61.21 32.60
CA TYR A 426 -11.68 61.31 31.25
C TYR A 426 -11.41 62.55 30.32
N PRO A 427 -11.89 62.60 29.04
CA PRO A 427 -12.18 61.54 28.02
C PRO A 427 -11.84 61.95 26.53
N ALA A 428 -12.38 61.17 25.56
CA ALA A 428 -12.86 61.58 24.21
C ALA A 428 -11.99 61.30 22.96
N SER A 429 -12.64 61.35 21.80
CA SER A 429 -12.20 60.79 20.51
C SER A 429 -12.05 61.83 19.38
N ALA A 430 -11.03 61.68 18.53
CA ALA A 430 -10.97 62.27 17.19
C ALA A 430 -10.05 61.43 16.27
N ALA A 431 -10.04 61.73 14.97
CA ALA A 431 -9.32 60.96 13.95
C ALA A 431 -8.45 61.86 13.04
N LYS A 432 -7.63 61.19 12.19
CA LYS A 432 -6.84 61.66 11.03
C LYS A 432 -5.39 62.10 11.27
N ASN A 433 -4.49 61.28 10.70
CA ASN A 433 -3.47 61.63 9.70
C ASN A 433 -2.29 62.56 10.05
N THR A 434 -1.10 62.13 9.58
CA THR A 434 -0.01 62.94 8.94
C THR A 434 0.78 63.95 9.80
N ILE A 435 2.09 64.24 9.58
CA ILE A 435 3.20 63.59 8.83
C ILE A 435 4.53 64.26 9.30
N ARG A 436 5.67 63.53 9.34
CA ARG A 436 7.09 64.05 9.33
C ARG A 436 7.53 65.00 10.47
N ASP A 437 8.83 65.31 10.69
CA ASP A 437 10.12 64.73 10.25
C ASP A 437 11.21 65.03 11.31
N ALA A 438 12.24 64.17 11.47
CA ALA A 438 13.41 64.45 12.32
C ALA A 438 14.70 63.63 11.99
N ILE A 439 15.10 63.62 10.72
CA ILE A 439 16.50 63.60 10.20
C ILE A 439 17.57 62.70 10.89
N SER A 440 17.81 61.56 10.23
CA SER A 440 19.08 60.92 9.79
C SER A 440 20.48 61.44 10.19
N LEU A 441 21.43 60.50 10.36
CA LEU A 441 22.84 60.49 9.86
C LEU A 441 23.47 59.11 10.24
N LEU A 442 24.24 58.35 9.43
CA LEU A 442 24.76 58.46 8.04
C LEU A 442 24.29 57.20 7.25
N GLY A 443 24.27 57.05 5.91
CA GLY A 443 25.07 57.61 4.79
C GLY A 443 26.08 56.54 4.29
N PHE A 444 26.18 56.10 3.03
CA PHE A 444 25.66 56.46 1.69
C PHE A 444 25.41 55.15 0.88
N GLN A 445 24.47 54.95 -0.06
CA GLN A 445 23.88 55.72 -1.18
C GLN A 445 24.56 55.46 -2.56
N TYR A 446 23.76 55.02 -3.55
CA TYR A 446 24.05 55.02 -5.00
C TYR A 446 22.99 55.90 -5.73
N PRO A 447 23.31 56.53 -6.88
CA PRO A 447 22.47 57.59 -7.47
C PRO A 447 21.42 57.11 -8.51
N GLN A 448 20.44 57.99 -8.78
CA GLN A 448 19.41 57.85 -9.83
C GLN A 448 19.67 58.79 -11.02
N SER A 449 19.17 58.43 -12.21
CA SER A 449 18.51 59.34 -13.18
C SER A 449 17.98 58.52 -14.38
N THR A 450 16.70 58.19 -14.50
CA THR A 450 15.60 59.01 -15.07
C THR A 450 15.82 59.51 -16.50
N TRP A 451 14.99 59.03 -17.44
CA TRP A 451 14.32 59.83 -18.48
C TRP A 451 13.13 59.04 -19.03
N ASP A 452 11.96 59.68 -19.14
CA ASP A 452 10.77 59.11 -19.79
C ASP A 452 10.84 59.26 -21.32
N LEU A 453 10.23 58.33 -22.08
CA LEU A 453 9.15 58.62 -23.05
C LEU A 453 8.74 57.39 -23.90
N ALA A 454 7.41 57.25 -24.06
CA ALA A 454 6.64 56.68 -25.17
C ALA A 454 7.08 55.37 -25.89
N PHE A 455 6.16 54.41 -25.94
CA PHE A 455 6.15 53.30 -26.91
C PHE A 455 6.12 53.78 -28.37
N PRO A 456 6.61 52.95 -29.30
CA PRO A 456 5.68 52.30 -30.23
C PRO A 456 5.75 50.76 -30.18
N PRO A 457 4.71 50.04 -30.64
CA PRO A 457 4.64 48.58 -30.52
C PRO A 457 5.11 47.81 -31.77
N ALA A 458 5.39 46.53 -31.54
CA ALA A 458 5.35 45.39 -32.46
C ALA A 458 6.53 45.10 -33.43
N GLU A 459 6.67 43.80 -33.66
CA GLU A 459 7.31 43.07 -34.77
C GLU A 459 8.85 42.92 -34.90
N SER A 460 9.20 41.67 -35.23
CA SER A 460 10.38 41.16 -35.95
C SER A 460 11.62 40.64 -35.19
N LEU A 461 11.92 39.34 -35.46
CA LEU A 461 13.25 38.72 -35.68
C LEU A 461 14.27 38.64 -34.50
N ASP A 462 15.15 37.62 -34.38
CA ASP A 462 15.17 36.22 -34.86
C ASP A 462 16.31 35.42 -34.14
N TYR A 463 16.15 34.13 -33.82
CA TYR A 463 17.06 33.39 -32.91
C TYR A 463 18.15 32.54 -33.58
N SER A 464 19.37 33.08 -33.75
CA SER A 464 20.51 32.30 -34.30
C SER A 464 21.82 32.49 -33.54
N LEU A 465 22.11 31.55 -32.66
CA LEU A 465 23.46 31.15 -32.26
C LEU A 465 23.32 29.78 -31.59
N TYR A 466 24.03 28.78 -32.12
CA TYR A 466 24.62 27.62 -31.45
C TYR A 466 25.07 26.61 -32.53
N ALA A 467 26.37 26.61 -32.78
CA ALA A 467 27.08 25.68 -33.66
C ALA A 467 28.50 25.48 -33.12
N ASN A 468 29.12 24.35 -33.44
CA ASN A 468 30.33 23.81 -32.81
C ASN A 468 30.08 23.31 -31.36
N ILE A 469 30.74 22.25 -30.87
CA ILE A 469 32.01 21.64 -31.29
C ILE A 469 31.84 20.13 -31.54
N THR A 470 32.48 19.58 -32.58
CA THR A 470 32.65 18.13 -32.79
C THR A 470 34.03 17.77 -33.39
N GLY A 471 34.48 16.55 -33.10
CA GLY A 471 35.77 15.93 -33.46
C GLY A 471 36.22 15.05 -32.28
N GLY A 472 36.71 13.81 -32.41
CA GLY A 472 37.36 13.10 -33.53
C GLY A 472 38.78 12.71 -33.07
N HIS A 473 39.30 11.48 -33.23
CA HIS A 473 38.87 10.26 -33.93
C HIS A 473 39.44 8.99 -33.19
N PRO A 474 39.54 7.75 -33.74
CA PRO A 474 39.47 6.51 -32.92
C PRO A 474 40.75 5.63 -32.94
N LEU A 475 40.69 4.47 -32.25
CA LEU A 475 41.60 3.32 -32.43
C LEU A 475 40.80 1.99 -32.50
N LEU A 476 41.47 0.90 -32.89
CA LEU A 476 40.89 -0.36 -33.38
C LEU A 476 41.49 -1.62 -32.73
N SER A 477 40.77 -2.75 -32.87
CA SER A 477 41.28 -4.15 -32.82
C SER A 477 41.68 -4.70 -31.43
N ASP A 478 41.59 -6.00 -31.12
CA ASP A 478 41.04 -7.13 -31.89
C ASP A 478 40.63 -8.35 -31.01
N THR A 479 40.19 -9.43 -31.69
CA THR A 479 40.00 -10.83 -31.25
C THR A 479 38.68 -11.21 -30.57
N SER A 480 38.30 -12.47 -30.83
CA SER A 480 37.05 -13.14 -30.46
C SER A 480 37.35 -14.54 -29.91
N PHE A 481 36.45 -15.10 -29.09
CA PHE A 481 36.23 -16.55 -28.98
C PHE A 481 34.85 -16.84 -28.36
N SER A 482 34.27 -18.00 -28.70
CA SER A 482 32.96 -18.45 -28.21
C SER A 482 33.12 -19.45 -27.05
N PRO A 483 32.21 -19.46 -26.05
CA PRO A 483 32.17 -20.49 -25.03
C PRO A 483 31.24 -21.64 -25.45
N ASP A 484 31.74 -22.86 -25.47
CA ASP A 484 30.91 -24.07 -25.52
C ASP A 484 31.64 -25.26 -24.85
N SER A 485 30.88 -26.25 -24.38
CA SER A 485 31.37 -27.51 -23.77
C SER A 485 32.20 -27.44 -22.46
N LEU A 486 31.51 -27.48 -21.31
CA LEU A 486 31.96 -28.31 -20.18
C LEU A 486 30.76 -29.12 -19.64
N GLN A 487 30.82 -30.44 -19.85
CA GLN A 487 29.93 -31.40 -19.19
C GLN A 487 30.61 -31.92 -17.91
N LEU A 488 29.84 -32.07 -16.83
CA LEU A 488 30.24 -32.86 -15.67
C LEU A 488 29.13 -33.85 -15.30
N SER A 489 29.55 -35.09 -15.05
CA SER A 489 28.67 -36.22 -14.74
C SER A 489 28.12 -36.14 -13.31
N PRO A 490 26.87 -36.56 -13.05
CA PRO A 490 26.34 -36.65 -11.70
C PRO A 490 26.56 -38.05 -11.11
N ASP A 491 27.44 -38.19 -10.12
CA ASP A 491 27.29 -39.21 -9.07
C ASP A 491 28.22 -38.94 -7.87
N VAL A 492 27.59 -38.72 -6.71
CA VAL A 492 27.91 -39.29 -5.38
C VAL A 492 26.74 -38.91 -4.48
N ALA A 493 26.29 -39.83 -3.63
CA ALA A 493 25.26 -39.58 -2.63
C ALA A 493 25.69 -40.16 -1.27
N GLN A 494 25.19 -39.57 -0.19
CA GLN A 494 25.21 -40.08 1.18
C GLN A 494 26.61 -40.36 1.80
N GLN A 495 27.10 -39.41 2.60
CA GLN A 495 27.28 -39.62 4.05
C GLN A 495 27.49 -38.27 4.78
N PRO A 496 27.09 -38.14 6.06
CA PRO A 496 27.29 -36.92 6.84
C PRO A 496 28.67 -36.92 7.53
N GLY A 497 29.59 -36.09 7.05
CA GLY A 497 30.87 -35.81 7.71
C GLY A 497 30.89 -34.40 8.30
N ALA A 498 31.27 -34.28 9.58
CA ALA A 498 31.51 -32.97 10.19
C ALA A 498 32.86 -32.41 9.72
N LEU A 499 32.90 -31.12 9.37
CA LEU A 499 34.15 -30.38 9.14
C LEU A 499 34.59 -29.67 10.43
N THR A 500 34.80 -30.46 11.49
CA THR A 500 35.56 -30.03 12.67
C THR A 500 37.04 -29.99 12.30
N LEU A 501 37.64 -28.81 12.23
CA LEU A 501 39.08 -28.66 12.05
C LEU A 501 39.67 -27.54 12.89
N TYR A 502 39.73 -27.77 14.19
CA TYR A 502 40.79 -27.25 15.05
C TYR A 502 41.15 -28.33 16.08
N GLY A 503 42.44 -28.71 16.14
CA GLY A 503 43.00 -29.52 17.22
C GLY A 503 42.78 -31.04 17.18
N GLN A 504 43.44 -31.75 16.26
CA GLN A 504 44.23 -32.96 16.60
C GLN A 504 45.09 -33.44 15.42
N THR A 505 46.38 -33.10 15.46
CA THR A 505 47.41 -33.74 14.62
C THR A 505 47.81 -35.07 15.23
N GLN A 506 47.51 -36.18 14.54
CA GLN A 506 48.15 -37.47 14.79
C GLN A 506 48.66 -38.08 13.49
N ASN A 507 49.99 -38.05 13.36
CA ASN A 507 50.81 -38.97 12.56
C ASN A 507 50.24 -39.43 11.20
N ASP A 508 50.51 -38.64 10.16
CA ASP A 508 51.09 -39.24 8.96
C ASP A 508 52.50 -38.69 8.76
N LYS A 509 53.37 -39.49 8.14
CA LYS A 509 54.79 -39.19 7.95
C LYS A 509 55.09 -39.06 6.45
N ASP A 510 55.10 -37.84 5.96
CA ASP A 510 55.80 -37.50 4.71
C ASP A 510 56.98 -36.57 5.04
N GLU A 511 58.18 -36.97 4.61
CA GLU A 511 59.44 -36.27 4.90
C GLU A 511 59.74 -35.22 3.82
N GLU A 512 59.13 -34.04 3.90
CA GLU A 512 59.67 -32.85 3.24
C GLU A 512 60.48 -32.02 4.26
N SER A 513 61.79 -31.99 4.07
CA SER A 513 62.72 -31.27 4.94
C SER A 513 62.82 -29.80 4.53
N ASP A 514 61.81 -29.00 4.87
CA ASP A 514 62.05 -27.56 4.97
C ASP A 514 62.89 -27.30 6.25
N SER A 515 63.94 -26.50 6.11
CA SER A 515 64.93 -26.26 7.16
C SER A 515 64.95 -24.80 7.62
N GLY A 516 63.81 -24.11 7.49
CA GLY A 516 63.52 -22.88 8.19
C GLY A 516 62.86 -23.18 9.55
N GLU A 517 63.45 -22.66 10.63
CA GLU A 517 62.65 -22.32 11.82
C GLU A 517 61.85 -21.07 11.45
N GLU A 518 60.67 -21.23 10.86
CA GLU A 518 59.70 -20.13 10.73
C GLU A 518 59.40 -19.59 12.15
N ASP A 519 59.47 -18.27 12.32
CA ASP A 519 59.08 -17.65 13.58
C ASP A 519 57.60 -17.96 13.84
N GLU A 520 57.25 -18.50 15.00
CA GLU A 520 55.85 -18.78 15.35
C GLU A 520 54.99 -17.51 15.25
N ALA A 521 55.58 -16.30 15.40
CA ALA A 521 54.91 -15.04 15.13
C ALA A 521 54.72 -14.71 13.63
N GLU A 522 55.64 -15.14 12.76
CA GLU A 522 55.46 -15.03 11.29
C GLU A 522 54.41 -16.03 10.81
N LYS A 523 54.46 -17.25 11.34
CA LYS A 523 53.47 -18.32 11.11
C LYS A 523 52.07 -17.95 11.61
N ASP A 524 51.92 -17.39 12.80
CA ASP A 524 50.64 -16.84 13.31
C ASP A 524 50.06 -15.78 12.34
N VAL A 525 50.91 -14.95 11.74
CA VAL A 525 50.50 -13.94 10.74
C VAL A 525 50.15 -14.60 9.40
N ILE A 526 50.90 -15.60 8.94
CA ILE A 526 50.63 -16.38 7.73
C ILE A 526 49.31 -17.15 7.87
N GLU A 527 49.04 -17.79 9.01
CA GLU A 527 47.75 -18.43 9.31
C GLU A 527 46.62 -17.39 9.27
N GLN A 528 46.75 -16.25 9.95
CA GLN A 528 45.73 -15.19 9.95
C GLN A 528 45.38 -14.66 8.55
N ILE A 529 46.35 -14.47 7.65
CA ILE A 529 46.09 -13.99 6.28
C ILE A 529 45.68 -15.11 5.30
N SER A 530 46.01 -16.38 5.60
CA SER A 530 45.63 -17.54 4.77
C SER A 530 44.30 -18.20 5.20
N HIS A 531 43.73 -17.78 6.33
CA HIS A 531 42.41 -18.19 6.81
C HIS A 531 41.32 -18.09 5.73
N ARG A 532 41.01 -19.24 5.12
CA ARG A 532 40.06 -19.37 4.00
C ARG A 532 38.58 -19.33 4.43
N ILE A 533 38.32 -19.14 5.73
CA ILE A 533 37.00 -19.08 6.36
C ILE A 533 36.99 -17.82 7.26
N GLY A 534 35.84 -17.15 7.34
CA GLY A 534 35.68 -16.01 8.25
C GLY A 534 35.64 -16.40 9.73
N THR A 535 35.79 -15.43 10.61
CA THR A 535 35.72 -15.63 12.07
C THR A 535 34.70 -14.73 12.75
N LEU A 536 34.28 -15.11 13.97
CA LEU A 536 33.55 -14.21 14.86
C LEU A 536 34.54 -13.30 15.60
N LYS A 537 34.27 -12.00 15.61
CA LYS A 537 35.03 -10.96 16.34
C LYS A 537 34.09 -10.04 17.11
N ILE A 538 34.59 -9.38 18.15
CA ILE A 538 33.85 -8.32 18.84
C ILE A 538 34.02 -7.02 18.04
N ALA A 539 32.90 -6.47 17.58
CA ALA A 539 32.89 -5.19 16.86
C ALA A 539 32.95 -3.98 17.82
N GLY A 540 33.13 -2.78 17.28
CA GLY A 540 33.26 -1.54 18.07
C GLY A 540 32.01 -1.09 18.85
N ASP A 541 30.90 -1.80 18.71
CA ASP A 541 29.66 -1.68 19.50
C ASP A 541 29.53 -2.77 20.59
N GLY A 542 30.53 -3.65 20.74
CA GLY A 542 30.54 -4.73 21.73
C GLY A 542 29.77 -5.99 21.32
N HIS A 543 29.21 -6.05 20.10
CA HIS A 543 28.49 -7.23 19.62
C HIS A 543 29.38 -8.15 18.77
N LEU A 544 29.13 -9.47 18.85
CA LEU A 544 29.81 -10.44 18.00
C LEU A 544 29.31 -10.36 16.56
N ARG A 545 30.22 -10.03 15.63
CA ARG A 545 29.98 -10.09 14.18
C ARG A 545 30.86 -11.11 13.50
N PHE A 546 30.37 -11.64 12.39
CA PHE A 546 31.09 -12.52 11.49
C PHE A 546 31.75 -11.73 10.37
N TYR A 547 33.07 -11.82 10.26
CA TYR A 547 33.84 -11.22 9.17
C TYR A 547 34.40 -12.31 8.27
N GLY A 548 33.90 -12.38 7.03
CA GLY A 548 34.39 -13.29 6.00
C GLY A 548 35.88 -13.10 5.71
N ALA A 549 36.56 -14.16 5.25
CA ALA A 549 38.00 -14.21 5.00
C ALA A 549 38.58 -13.02 4.21
N THR A 550 37.82 -12.47 3.25
CA THR A 550 38.22 -11.31 2.43
C THR A 550 38.07 -9.95 3.11
N SER A 551 37.63 -9.90 4.37
CA SER A 551 37.46 -8.67 5.14
C SER A 551 38.71 -8.36 5.95
N ASN A 552 39.19 -7.11 5.89
CA ASN A 552 40.26 -6.63 6.77
C ASN A 552 39.86 -6.66 8.26
N LEU A 553 38.56 -6.70 8.56
CA LEU A 553 38.03 -6.84 9.92
C LEU A 553 38.12 -8.28 10.47
N ASN A 554 38.47 -9.27 9.62
CA ASN A 554 38.78 -10.64 10.07
C ASN A 554 40.18 -10.71 10.73
N LEU A 555 41.10 -9.85 10.28
CA LEU A 555 42.53 -9.87 10.63
C LEU A 555 42.87 -9.13 11.93
N VAL A 556 41.97 -8.29 12.45
CA VAL A 556 42.23 -7.43 13.61
C VAL A 556 41.01 -7.42 14.51
N ASP A 557 41.20 -7.59 15.82
CA ASP A 557 40.10 -7.37 16.75
C ASP A 557 39.80 -5.87 16.87
N VAL A 558 38.62 -5.47 16.40
CA VAL A 558 38.23 -4.06 16.29
C VAL A 558 38.13 -3.42 17.68
N SER A 559 37.75 -4.19 18.70
CA SER A 559 37.70 -3.77 20.10
C SER A 559 39.06 -3.28 20.63
N ALA A 560 40.17 -3.90 20.20
CA ALA A 560 41.52 -3.56 20.65
C ALA A 560 42.11 -2.31 19.95
N THR A 561 41.58 -1.93 18.79
CA THR A 561 42.11 -0.82 17.97
C THR A 561 41.21 0.43 17.97
N GLN A 562 39.96 0.32 18.42
CA GLN A 562 39.03 1.45 18.48
C GLN A 562 38.41 1.64 19.88
N GLN A 563 39.21 2.16 20.82
CA GLN A 563 38.71 2.92 21.99
C GLN A 563 37.98 4.24 21.63
N ARG A 564 37.57 4.40 20.37
CA ARG A 564 36.63 5.42 19.93
C ARG A 564 35.32 4.72 19.59
N GLN A 565 34.43 4.65 20.58
CA GLN A 565 33.00 4.60 20.30
C GLN A 565 32.69 5.66 19.23
N ARG A 566 31.81 5.36 18.26
CA ARG A 566 31.27 6.39 17.37
C ARG A 566 30.59 7.44 18.26
N PRO A 567 31.06 8.71 18.31
CA PRO A 567 30.54 9.70 19.25
C PRO A 567 29.06 10.01 19.02
N ASP A 568 28.58 9.76 17.80
CA ASP A 568 27.25 10.10 17.29
C ASP A 568 26.35 8.85 17.11
N ALA A 569 26.71 7.70 17.69
CA ALA A 569 25.89 6.49 17.60
C ALA A 569 24.67 6.56 18.53
N ARG A 570 23.48 6.62 17.92
CA ARG A 570 22.19 6.63 18.63
C ARG A 570 21.93 5.29 19.31
N THR A 571 21.18 5.31 20.40
CA THR A 571 20.78 4.10 21.15
C THR A 571 19.32 4.18 21.57
N VAL A 572 18.62 3.04 21.53
CA VAL A 572 17.19 2.98 21.90
C VAL A 572 16.93 3.50 23.32
N ARG A 573 17.85 3.26 24.26
CA ARG A 573 17.77 3.71 25.66
C ARG A 573 17.82 5.24 25.82
N HIS A 574 18.49 5.98 24.94
CA HIS A 574 18.67 7.43 25.05
C HIS A 574 17.80 8.20 24.04
N ASP A 575 17.85 7.82 22.76
CA ASP A 575 17.18 8.51 21.66
C ASP A 575 15.73 8.01 21.41
N GLY A 576 15.41 6.82 21.93
CA GLY A 576 14.17 6.10 21.60
C GLY A 576 12.90 6.84 22.02
N GLN A 577 12.85 7.39 23.23
CA GLN A 577 11.64 8.09 23.69
C GLN A 577 11.36 9.36 22.87
N ASP A 578 12.39 10.06 22.38
CA ASP A 578 12.20 11.30 21.61
C ASP A 578 11.72 11.06 20.17
N ILE A 579 12.21 10.01 19.48
CA ILE A 579 11.62 9.65 18.17
C ILE A 579 10.16 9.19 18.33
N LEU A 580 9.82 8.51 19.43
CA LEU A 580 8.44 8.13 19.74
C LEU A 580 7.56 9.34 20.08
N ASN A 581 8.10 10.34 20.79
CA ASN A 581 7.43 11.62 21.07
C ASN A 581 7.13 12.37 19.77
N HIS A 582 8.13 12.52 18.88
CA HIS A 582 7.96 13.16 17.57
C HIS A 582 6.90 12.48 16.70
N LEU A 583 6.84 11.15 16.72
CA LEU A 583 5.84 10.36 15.98
C LEU A 583 4.48 10.22 16.70
N ARG A 584 4.30 10.89 17.84
CA ARG A 584 3.09 10.88 18.69
C ARG A 584 2.66 9.47 19.13
N VAL A 585 3.62 8.58 19.34
CA VAL A 585 3.42 7.21 19.86
C VAL A 585 4.18 6.95 21.18
N GLY A 586 4.86 7.96 21.71
CA GLY A 586 5.62 7.95 22.97
C GLY A 586 4.79 7.90 24.26
N GLN A 587 3.46 7.74 24.20
CA GLN A 587 2.67 7.59 25.42
C GLN A 587 3.12 6.36 26.24
N PRO A 588 3.18 6.46 27.59
CA PRO A 588 3.63 5.37 28.44
C PRO A 588 2.64 4.20 28.40
N VAL A 589 3.16 2.98 28.26
CA VAL A 589 2.37 1.75 28.24
C VAL A 589 2.27 1.21 29.67
N ASP A 590 1.06 0.80 30.08
CA ASP A 590 0.87 0.11 31.36
C ASP A 590 1.56 -1.27 31.32
N GLN A 591 2.37 -1.57 32.34
CA GLN A 591 3.09 -2.83 32.48
C GLN A 591 2.14 -4.05 32.42
N ALA A 592 0.97 -3.96 33.06
CA ALA A 592 0.00 -5.05 33.07
C ALA A 592 -0.65 -5.27 31.69
N LEU A 593 -0.73 -4.23 30.85
CA LEU A 593 -1.13 -4.36 29.45
C LEU A 593 -0.01 -4.99 28.62
N GLU A 594 1.23 -4.53 28.78
CA GLU A 594 2.39 -5.05 28.03
C GLU A 594 2.60 -6.54 28.29
N ASP A 595 2.65 -6.97 29.56
CA ASP A 595 2.84 -8.38 29.95
C ASP A 595 1.73 -9.29 29.42
N HIS A 596 0.47 -8.83 29.45
CA HIS A 596 -0.65 -9.56 28.88
C HIS A 596 -0.51 -9.72 27.35
N LEU A 597 -0.11 -8.68 26.63
CA LEU A 597 0.09 -8.73 25.18
C LEU A 597 1.28 -9.64 24.79
N LEU A 598 2.36 -9.62 25.59
CA LEU A 598 3.48 -10.54 25.45
C LEU A 598 3.05 -12.00 25.64
N GLU A 599 2.23 -12.31 26.65
CA GLU A 599 1.71 -13.66 26.87
C GLU A 599 0.84 -14.15 25.70
N LEU A 600 0.03 -13.26 25.10
CA LEU A 600 -0.73 -13.58 23.88
C LEU A 600 0.20 -13.89 22.69
N TYR A 601 1.30 -13.14 22.52
CA TYR A 601 2.29 -13.43 21.50
C TYR A 601 2.97 -14.80 21.72
N PHE A 602 3.45 -15.05 22.94
CA PHE A 602 4.17 -16.29 23.29
C PHE A 602 3.26 -17.52 23.14
N THR A 603 1.99 -17.43 23.54
CA THR A 603 1.02 -18.52 23.40
C THR A 603 0.72 -18.83 21.93
N TRP A 604 0.37 -17.82 21.12
CA TRP A 604 -0.31 -18.04 19.83
C TRP A 604 0.56 -17.84 18.58
N GLN A 605 1.49 -16.87 18.57
CA GLN A 605 2.38 -16.67 17.41
C GLN A 605 3.68 -17.46 17.57
N ASN A 606 4.37 -17.30 18.71
CA ASN A 606 5.70 -17.87 18.91
C ASN A 606 5.69 -19.40 18.97
N SER A 607 4.60 -20.03 19.41
CA SER A 607 4.52 -21.50 19.39
C SER A 607 4.51 -22.11 17.97
N SER A 608 4.25 -21.31 16.92
CA SER A 608 4.32 -21.77 15.51
C SER A 608 5.56 -21.26 14.78
N THR A 609 5.94 -19.99 14.93
CA THR A 609 7.11 -19.40 14.24
C THR A 609 8.42 -19.57 15.02
N TYR A 610 8.33 -19.90 16.31
CA TYR A 610 9.37 -20.09 17.34
C TYR A 610 10.73 -19.48 17.00
N VAL A 611 10.89 -18.21 17.39
CA VAL A 611 12.08 -17.38 17.10
C VAL A 611 12.60 -16.64 18.34
N VAL A 612 11.75 -16.44 19.36
CA VAL A 612 12.13 -15.87 20.67
C VAL A 612 12.08 -16.99 21.72
N ASP A 613 13.13 -17.13 22.53
CA ASP A 613 13.02 -17.92 23.76
C ASP A 613 12.42 -17.06 24.87
N LYS A 614 11.41 -17.59 25.58
CA LYS A 614 10.65 -16.81 26.56
C LYS A 614 11.47 -16.52 27.82
N ASP A 615 12.24 -17.48 28.29
CA ASP A 615 12.92 -17.38 29.58
C ASP A 615 14.16 -16.50 29.45
N MET A 616 14.94 -16.66 28.37
CA MET A 616 16.03 -15.73 28.04
C MET A 616 15.51 -14.30 27.84
N TYR A 617 14.41 -14.10 27.10
CA TYR A 617 13.82 -12.77 26.90
C TYR A 617 13.40 -12.11 28.22
N MET A 618 12.77 -12.86 29.15
CA MET A 618 12.34 -12.29 30.44
C MET A 618 13.53 -11.95 31.35
N ILE A 619 14.59 -12.77 31.37
CA ILE A 619 15.84 -12.47 32.08
C ILE A 619 16.50 -11.21 31.51
N ALA A 620 16.65 -11.15 30.18
CA ALA A 620 17.21 -10.01 29.47
C ALA A 620 16.41 -8.72 29.66
N ARG A 621 15.07 -8.81 29.74
CA ARG A 621 14.15 -7.70 30.03
C ARG A 621 14.28 -7.15 31.44
N SER A 622 14.46 -8.01 32.44
CA SER A 622 14.72 -7.58 33.82
C SER A 622 16.08 -6.88 33.90
N LYS A 623 17.15 -7.50 33.39
CA LYS A 623 18.49 -6.87 33.29
C LYS A 623 18.45 -5.47 32.67
N TRP A 624 17.77 -5.31 31.54
CA TRP A 624 17.69 -4.02 30.85
C TRP A 624 16.97 -2.92 31.64
N ARG A 625 15.96 -3.30 32.44
CA ARG A 625 15.09 -2.38 33.20
C ARG A 625 15.60 -2.09 34.60
N ASP A 626 16.04 -3.13 35.30
CA ASP A 626 16.31 -3.14 36.73
C ASP A 626 17.82 -2.98 37.03
N GLU A 627 18.69 -3.57 36.19
CA GLU A 627 20.16 -3.49 36.30
C GLU A 627 20.77 -2.43 35.36
N LEU A 628 19.98 -1.89 34.42
CA LEU A 628 20.43 -1.03 33.29
C LEU A 628 21.45 -1.69 32.36
N ASP A 629 21.48 -3.03 32.33
CA ASP A 629 22.41 -3.85 31.55
C ASP A 629 21.87 -4.10 30.12
N ASP A 630 22.60 -3.65 29.09
CA ASP A 630 22.20 -3.80 27.69
C ASP A 630 22.64 -5.17 27.14
N THR A 631 21.66 -6.02 26.84
CA THR A 631 21.88 -7.42 26.43
C THR A 631 21.39 -7.69 25.00
N PRO A 632 22.03 -8.58 24.22
CA PRO A 632 21.66 -8.81 22.83
C PRO A 632 20.34 -9.59 22.65
N PHE A 633 19.69 -10.03 23.73
CA PHE A 633 18.48 -10.86 23.73
C PHE A 633 17.19 -10.12 24.17
N TYR A 634 17.29 -8.85 24.55
CA TYR A 634 16.15 -7.97 24.76
C TYR A 634 16.33 -6.67 23.99
N SER A 635 15.23 -6.15 23.45
CA SER A 635 15.15 -4.72 23.15
C SER A 635 13.70 -4.24 23.22
N GLU A 636 13.52 -2.92 23.26
CA GLU A 636 12.20 -2.33 23.09
C GLU A 636 11.65 -2.55 21.66
N VAL A 637 12.49 -2.64 20.63
CA VAL A 637 12.04 -2.97 19.26
C VAL A 637 11.37 -4.34 19.25
N LEU A 638 12.03 -5.35 19.84
CA LEU A 638 11.49 -6.70 19.99
C LEU A 638 10.20 -6.70 20.84
N THR A 639 10.20 -5.99 21.96
CA THR A 639 9.05 -5.91 22.87
C THR A 639 7.83 -5.31 22.17
N ASN A 640 8.00 -4.16 21.50
CA ASN A 640 6.91 -3.50 20.77
C ASN A 640 6.47 -4.35 19.55
N ALA A 641 7.37 -5.07 18.88
CA ALA A 641 7.02 -5.99 17.79
C ALA A 641 6.15 -7.17 18.30
N MET A 642 6.51 -7.77 19.44
CA MET A 642 5.69 -8.82 20.07
C MET A 642 4.32 -8.28 20.49
N CYS A 643 4.28 -7.11 21.15
CA CYS A 643 3.02 -6.46 21.55
C CYS A 643 2.13 -6.10 20.34
N ALA A 644 2.70 -5.75 19.18
CA ALA A 644 1.95 -5.49 17.95
C ALA A 644 1.19 -6.74 17.45
N ILE A 645 1.78 -7.93 17.56
CA ILE A 645 1.12 -9.20 17.24
C ILE A 645 0.16 -9.61 18.35
N GLY A 646 0.55 -9.53 19.63
CA GLY A 646 -0.31 -9.82 20.77
C GLY A 646 -1.61 -9.00 20.74
N SER A 647 -1.52 -7.74 20.32
CA SER A 647 -2.65 -6.82 20.14
C SER A 647 -3.60 -7.20 19.02
N ALA A 648 -3.14 -7.93 17.98
CA ALA A 648 -4.02 -8.43 16.93
C ALA A 648 -4.89 -9.60 17.44
N PHE A 649 -4.45 -10.31 18.47
CA PHE A 649 -5.21 -11.36 19.13
C PHE A 649 -6.13 -10.82 20.24
N GLU A 650 -5.90 -9.63 20.78
CA GLU A 650 -6.76 -9.02 21.80
C GLU A 650 -8.02 -8.41 21.17
N ALA A 651 -9.16 -8.61 21.83
CA ALA A 651 -10.48 -8.15 21.38
C ALA A 651 -11.20 -7.26 22.40
N ARG A 652 -10.64 -7.10 23.61
CA ARG A 652 -11.13 -6.19 24.65
C ARG A 652 -10.78 -4.74 24.31
N TYR A 653 -11.68 -3.84 24.70
CA TYR A 653 -11.45 -2.39 24.60
C TYR A 653 -10.75 -1.88 25.86
N HIS A 654 -9.60 -1.23 25.69
CA HIS A 654 -8.79 -0.70 26.79
C HIS A 654 -9.17 0.75 27.09
N ALA A 655 -10.18 0.94 27.94
CA ALA A 655 -10.73 2.27 28.26
C ALA A 655 -9.72 3.25 28.88
N THR A 656 -8.66 2.74 29.53
CA THR A 656 -7.56 3.51 30.12
C THR A 656 -6.39 3.78 29.16
N PHE A 657 -6.34 3.12 27.99
CA PHE A 657 -5.22 3.22 27.05
C PHE A 657 -5.74 3.35 25.61
N ILE A 658 -6.00 4.59 25.21
CA ILE A 658 -6.64 4.93 23.94
C ILE A 658 -5.59 5.17 22.86
N THR A 659 -5.62 4.39 21.77
CA THR A 659 -4.69 4.53 20.62
C THR A 659 -5.31 5.21 19.39
N PHE A 660 -6.58 5.64 19.49
CA PHE A 660 -7.35 6.18 18.37
C PHE A 660 -6.63 7.37 17.70
N PRO A 661 -6.58 7.46 16.35
CA PRO A 661 -7.29 6.64 15.36
C PRO A 661 -6.62 5.30 15.00
N LYS A 662 -5.45 4.98 15.56
CA LYS A 662 -4.74 3.73 15.28
C LYS A 662 -5.33 2.56 16.08
N SER A 663 -5.28 1.35 15.53
CA SER A 663 -5.50 0.14 16.33
C SER A 663 -4.33 -0.07 17.29
N LEU A 664 -4.56 -0.83 18.36
CA LEU A 664 -3.51 -1.16 19.34
C LEU A 664 -2.30 -1.85 18.67
N ALA A 665 -2.56 -2.74 17.70
CA ALA A 665 -1.53 -3.41 16.91
C ALA A 665 -0.70 -2.45 16.05
N GLU A 666 -1.33 -1.49 15.36
CA GLU A 666 -0.62 -0.48 14.55
C GLU A 666 0.14 0.52 15.43
N PHE A 667 -0.38 0.87 16.61
CA PHE A 667 0.32 1.69 17.60
C PHE A 667 1.65 1.05 18.04
N PHE A 668 1.63 -0.20 18.49
CA PHE A 668 2.84 -0.91 18.89
C PHE A 668 3.78 -1.17 17.70
N ALA A 669 3.25 -1.46 16.51
CA ALA A 669 4.09 -1.62 15.33
C ALA A 669 4.81 -0.32 14.94
N ASP A 670 4.13 0.83 15.02
CA ASP A 670 4.74 2.13 14.76
C ASP A 670 5.81 2.50 15.79
N ARG A 671 5.61 2.15 17.08
CA ARG A 671 6.68 2.24 18.08
C ARG A 671 7.89 1.38 17.70
N ALA A 672 7.68 0.10 17.39
CA ALA A 672 8.74 -0.82 17.00
C ALA A 672 9.51 -0.34 15.75
N LYS A 673 8.82 0.14 14.70
CA LYS A 673 9.44 0.65 13.47
C LYS A 673 10.26 1.93 13.68
N ALA A 674 9.84 2.80 14.60
CA ALA A 674 10.60 3.99 14.97
C ALA A 674 11.89 3.62 15.71
N LEU A 675 11.79 2.78 16.74
CA LEU A 675 12.94 2.33 17.51
C LEU A 675 13.92 1.48 16.67
N LEU A 676 13.41 0.70 15.71
CA LEU A 676 14.22 -0.06 14.75
C LEU A 676 15.13 0.84 13.89
N GLU A 677 14.72 2.07 13.59
CA GLU A 677 15.52 3.01 12.80
C GLU A 677 16.80 3.43 13.54
N ILE A 678 16.74 3.48 14.88
CA ILE A 678 17.90 3.68 15.76
C ILE A 678 18.66 2.36 15.97
N GLU A 679 17.97 1.26 16.25
CA GLU A 679 18.60 -0.04 16.55
C GLU A 679 19.42 -0.60 15.36
N LEU A 680 19.09 -0.21 14.12
CA LEU A 680 19.88 -0.55 12.93
C LEU A 680 21.27 0.12 12.88
N ASP A 681 21.56 1.11 13.73
CA ASP A 681 22.92 1.64 13.91
C ASP A 681 23.83 0.65 14.69
N SER A 682 23.25 -0.28 15.46
CA SER A 682 23.93 -1.30 16.28
C SER A 682 23.07 -2.58 16.46
N PRO A 683 22.79 -3.36 15.40
CA PRO A 683 21.85 -4.48 15.44
C PRO A 683 22.34 -5.67 16.28
N CYS A 684 21.40 -6.35 16.96
CA CYS A 684 21.66 -7.50 17.83
C CYS A 684 20.71 -8.68 17.55
N VAL A 685 20.73 -9.75 18.39
CA VAL A 685 19.86 -10.93 18.19
C VAL A 685 18.38 -10.55 18.37
N ALA A 686 18.07 -9.64 19.29
CA ALA A 686 16.72 -9.08 19.44
C ALA A 686 16.25 -8.34 18.17
N THR A 687 17.13 -7.64 17.45
CA THR A 687 16.82 -7.01 16.15
C THR A 687 16.43 -8.05 15.09
N VAL A 688 17.18 -9.15 15.00
CA VAL A 688 16.88 -10.26 14.07
C VAL A 688 15.51 -10.85 14.37
N GLN A 689 15.21 -11.11 15.64
CA GLN A 689 13.92 -11.62 16.11
C GLN A 689 12.77 -10.62 15.84
N ALA A 690 12.98 -9.33 16.15
CA ALA A 690 12.00 -8.29 15.96
C ALA A 690 11.63 -8.11 14.47
N LEU A 691 12.61 -8.21 13.57
CA LEU A 691 12.39 -8.15 12.13
C LEU A 691 11.57 -9.34 11.61
N VAL A 692 11.72 -10.56 12.16
CA VAL A 692 10.81 -11.68 11.85
C VAL A 692 9.38 -11.35 12.25
N ILE A 693 9.18 -10.84 13.47
CA ILE A 693 7.87 -10.57 14.04
C ILE A 693 7.18 -9.39 13.33
N LEU A 694 7.94 -8.33 13.01
CA LEU A 694 7.48 -7.22 12.18
C LEU A 694 7.17 -7.67 10.76
N SER A 695 7.92 -8.62 10.18
CA SER A 695 7.56 -9.19 8.88
C SER A 695 6.15 -9.79 8.92
N CYS A 696 5.83 -10.56 9.98
CA CYS A 696 4.51 -11.13 10.18
C CYS A 696 3.43 -10.05 10.34
N HIS A 697 3.66 -9.03 11.16
CA HIS A 697 2.70 -7.93 11.34
C HIS A 697 2.42 -7.19 10.01
N GLU A 698 3.47 -6.85 9.27
CA GLU A 698 3.34 -6.13 8.00
C GLU A 698 2.62 -6.97 6.92
N GLY A 699 2.84 -8.29 6.91
CA GLY A 699 2.03 -9.21 6.11
C GLY A 699 0.57 -9.29 6.55
N SER A 700 0.29 -9.28 7.86
CA SER A 700 -1.07 -9.24 8.41
C SER A 700 -1.84 -7.99 8.00
N SER A 701 -1.18 -6.83 7.96
CA SER A 701 -1.75 -5.52 7.57
C SER A 701 -1.69 -5.23 6.06
N ASN A 702 -1.57 -6.24 5.20
CA ASN A 702 -1.53 -6.13 3.73
C ASN A 702 -0.35 -5.33 3.13
N ARG A 703 0.74 -5.14 3.88
CA ARG A 703 1.93 -4.37 3.45
C ARG A 703 3.06 -5.32 3.04
N ASP A 704 2.73 -6.28 2.16
CA ASP A 704 3.55 -7.44 1.78
C ASP A 704 4.99 -7.09 1.37
N ALA A 705 5.18 -5.95 0.69
CA ALA A 705 6.49 -5.50 0.24
C ALA A 705 7.43 -5.19 1.42
N ARG A 706 6.90 -4.59 2.50
CA ARG A 706 7.65 -4.32 3.73
C ARG A 706 7.85 -5.61 4.54
N GLY A 707 6.85 -6.50 4.57
CA GLY A 707 6.98 -7.83 5.18
C GLY A 707 8.16 -8.61 4.60
N TRP A 708 8.21 -8.77 3.28
CA TRP A 708 9.33 -9.42 2.58
C TRP A 708 10.68 -8.71 2.76
N LEU A 709 10.70 -7.38 2.84
CA LEU A 709 11.94 -6.64 3.15
C LEU A 709 12.44 -6.93 4.56
N TYR A 710 11.56 -6.98 5.56
CA TYR A 710 11.93 -7.28 6.94
C TYR A 710 12.38 -8.73 7.15
N SER A 711 11.77 -9.73 6.48
CA SER A 711 12.30 -11.11 6.52
C SER A 711 13.69 -11.19 5.89
N GLY A 712 13.88 -10.57 4.73
CA GLY A 712 15.18 -10.52 4.06
C GLY A 712 16.23 -9.65 4.79
N MET A 713 15.83 -8.70 5.63
CA MET A 713 16.74 -7.97 6.54
C MET A 713 17.14 -8.84 7.72
N SER A 714 16.17 -9.48 8.39
CA SER A 714 16.40 -10.44 9.47
C SER A 714 17.40 -11.53 9.05
N MET A 715 17.17 -12.16 7.89
CA MET A 715 18.05 -13.20 7.37
C MET A 715 19.47 -12.70 7.12
N ARG A 716 19.65 -11.48 6.59
CA ARG A 716 20.99 -10.90 6.36
C ARG A 716 21.70 -10.51 7.65
N LEU A 717 20.98 -9.98 8.65
CA LEU A 717 21.55 -9.70 9.97
C LEU A 717 21.88 -10.99 10.76
N ALA A 718 21.17 -12.08 10.53
CA ALA A 718 21.55 -13.40 11.05
C ALA A 718 22.86 -13.94 10.42
N PHE A 719 23.24 -13.48 9.23
CA PHE A 719 24.59 -13.72 8.69
C PHE A 719 25.63 -12.75 9.28
N ASP A 720 25.32 -11.45 9.40
CA ASP A 720 26.20 -10.43 10.05
C ASP A 720 26.58 -10.81 11.49
N LEU A 721 25.62 -11.29 12.28
CA LEU A 721 25.81 -11.75 13.67
C LEU A 721 26.27 -13.23 13.77
N GLY A 722 26.61 -13.86 12.65
CA GLY A 722 27.14 -15.23 12.59
C GLY A 722 26.20 -16.33 13.08
N LEU A 723 24.89 -16.10 13.17
CA LEU A 723 23.91 -17.05 13.74
C LEU A 723 23.75 -18.34 12.91
N HIS A 724 24.24 -18.33 11.67
CA HIS A 724 24.31 -19.45 10.74
C HIS A 724 25.44 -20.46 11.06
N LEU A 725 26.33 -20.12 11.98
CA LEU A 725 27.51 -20.92 12.34
C LEU A 725 27.25 -21.85 13.52
N ASP A 726 27.91 -23.01 13.53
CA ASP A 726 28.00 -23.81 14.75
C ASP A 726 28.80 -23.06 15.82
N MET A 727 28.17 -22.90 16.98
CA MET A 727 28.72 -22.19 18.14
C MET A 727 29.50 -23.12 19.09
N THR A 728 29.46 -24.44 18.87
CA THR A 728 30.07 -25.46 19.75
C THR A 728 31.53 -25.14 20.13
N PRO A 729 32.43 -24.76 19.19
CA PRO A 729 33.83 -24.44 19.56
C PRO A 729 33.97 -23.21 20.48
N TYR A 730 33.10 -22.21 20.31
CA TYR A 730 33.08 -21.01 21.16
C TYR A 730 32.55 -21.32 22.56
N VAL A 731 31.63 -22.28 22.68
CA VAL A 731 31.13 -22.78 23.96
C VAL A 731 32.17 -23.64 24.68
N GLU A 732 32.88 -24.52 23.97
CA GLU A 732 33.96 -25.34 24.53
C GLU A 732 35.16 -24.50 25.00
N LYS A 733 35.45 -23.40 24.30
CA LYS A 733 36.46 -22.40 24.69
C LYS A 733 36.01 -21.48 25.85
N GLY A 734 34.71 -21.42 26.14
CA GLY A 734 34.12 -20.56 27.18
C GLY A 734 33.87 -19.11 26.75
N ASP A 735 33.95 -18.80 25.44
CA ASP A 735 33.64 -17.48 24.89
C ASP A 735 32.14 -17.17 24.85
N LEU A 736 31.29 -18.20 24.96
CA LEU A 736 29.83 -18.13 24.89
C LEU A 736 29.19 -19.21 25.76
N SER A 737 28.05 -18.95 26.40
CA SER A 737 27.34 -20.00 27.14
C SER A 737 26.51 -20.92 26.23
N THR A 738 26.22 -22.13 26.70
CA THR A 738 25.34 -23.10 26.02
C THR A 738 23.95 -22.55 25.74
N VAL A 739 23.40 -21.72 26.65
CA VAL A 739 22.05 -21.16 26.52
C VAL A 739 22.02 -20.06 25.45
N GLU A 740 23.06 -19.23 25.37
CA GLU A 740 23.18 -18.21 24.32
C GLU A 740 23.39 -18.84 22.94
N ALA A 741 24.18 -19.92 22.84
CA ALA A 741 24.31 -20.72 21.63
C ALA A 741 22.96 -21.31 21.18
N ASP A 742 22.17 -21.84 22.12
CA ASP A 742 20.82 -22.34 21.85
C ASP A 742 19.88 -21.23 21.32
N VAL A 743 19.91 -20.03 21.91
CA VAL A 743 19.08 -18.89 21.49
C VAL A 743 19.53 -18.29 20.15
N ARG A 744 20.84 -18.24 19.86
CA ARG A 744 21.37 -17.85 18.54
C ARG A 744 20.91 -18.82 17.45
N ARG A 745 20.98 -20.13 17.71
CA ARG A 745 20.44 -21.19 16.83
C ARG A 745 18.93 -21.04 16.61
N LEU A 746 18.17 -20.74 17.67
CA LEU A 746 16.72 -20.51 17.58
C LEU A 746 16.37 -19.32 16.68
N ALA A 747 17.02 -18.17 16.90
CA ALA A 747 16.82 -16.97 16.09
C ALA A 747 17.15 -17.21 14.61
N PHE A 748 18.23 -17.95 14.30
CA PHE A 748 18.56 -18.33 12.93
C PHE A 748 17.46 -19.18 12.26
N TRP A 749 17.03 -20.29 12.88
CA TRP A 749 16.05 -21.18 12.24
C TRP A 749 14.66 -20.55 12.12
N GLY A 750 14.24 -19.71 13.08
CA GLY A 750 13.02 -18.91 12.94
C GLY A 750 13.09 -17.91 11.77
N SER A 751 14.25 -17.28 11.57
CA SER A 751 14.51 -16.37 10.43
C SER A 751 14.52 -17.11 9.09
N TYR A 752 15.17 -18.28 9.03
CA TYR A 752 15.18 -19.17 7.87
C TYR A 752 13.77 -19.58 7.44
N CYS A 753 12.93 -20.00 8.40
CA CYS A 753 11.53 -20.35 8.16
C CYS A 753 10.70 -19.16 7.68
N ALA A 754 10.95 -17.96 8.22
CA ALA A 754 10.26 -16.74 7.81
C ALA A 754 10.61 -16.31 6.37
N ASP A 755 11.90 -16.32 5.99
CA ASP A 755 12.31 -15.94 4.63
C ASP A 755 11.82 -16.96 3.58
N HIS A 756 11.86 -18.26 3.88
CA HIS A 756 11.28 -19.29 3.00
C HIS A 756 9.76 -19.11 2.85
N PHE A 757 9.01 -18.92 3.95
CA PHE A 757 7.58 -18.62 3.89
C PHE A 757 7.30 -17.40 3.00
N TRP A 758 8.04 -16.30 3.18
CA TRP A 758 7.87 -15.08 2.39
C TRP A 758 8.24 -15.25 0.91
N GLY A 759 9.26 -16.04 0.60
CA GLY A 759 9.64 -16.42 -0.76
C GLY A 759 8.53 -17.18 -1.48
N PHE A 760 8.00 -18.25 -0.87
CA PHE A 760 6.90 -19.03 -1.45
C PHE A 760 5.57 -18.25 -1.48
N TYR A 761 5.27 -17.43 -0.46
CA TYR A 761 4.03 -16.63 -0.40
C TYR A 761 3.93 -15.61 -1.53
N LEU A 762 5.04 -14.97 -1.90
CA LEU A 762 5.09 -13.96 -2.97
C LEU A 762 5.60 -14.47 -4.32
N GLY A 763 6.00 -15.74 -4.43
CA GLY A 763 6.62 -16.29 -5.65
C GLY A 763 7.96 -15.62 -5.97
N ARG A 764 8.80 -15.39 -4.94
CA ARG A 764 10.10 -14.71 -5.04
C ARG A 764 11.24 -15.66 -4.66
N PRO A 765 12.41 -15.57 -5.33
CA PRO A 765 13.57 -16.35 -4.92
C PRO A 765 14.13 -15.83 -3.59
N PHE A 766 14.29 -16.73 -2.62
CA PHE A 766 15.21 -16.56 -1.50
C PHE A 766 16.66 -16.53 -2.04
N ARG A 767 17.55 -15.82 -1.35
CA ARG A 767 18.96 -15.66 -1.73
C ARG A 767 19.89 -15.92 -0.53
N MET A 768 20.06 -17.20 -0.22
CA MET A 768 21.11 -17.71 0.66
C MET A 768 21.83 -18.87 -0.04
N ASN A 769 23.10 -19.09 0.28
CA ASN A 769 23.77 -20.34 -0.07
C ASN A 769 23.57 -21.34 1.08
N ALA A 770 22.96 -22.49 0.80
CA ALA A 770 22.74 -23.52 1.81
C ALA A 770 24.07 -24.13 2.31
N GLY A 771 25.14 -24.06 1.51
CA GLY A 771 26.48 -24.55 1.89
C GLY A 771 27.19 -23.70 2.96
N ASP A 772 26.72 -22.49 3.24
CA ASP A 772 27.32 -21.62 4.26
C ASP A 772 26.77 -21.94 5.67
N ILE A 773 25.68 -22.72 5.78
CA ILE A 773 24.98 -22.99 7.04
C ILE A 773 25.64 -24.19 7.74
N THR A 774 26.35 -23.93 8.84
CA THR A 774 26.95 -25.00 9.67
C THR A 774 26.21 -25.23 10.99
N VAL A 775 25.36 -24.29 11.43
CA VAL A 775 24.55 -24.46 12.64
C VAL A 775 23.57 -25.64 12.49
N SER A 776 23.56 -26.54 13.48
CA SER A 776 22.69 -27.72 13.46
C SER A 776 21.20 -27.37 13.67
N LYS A 777 20.30 -28.23 13.20
CA LYS A 777 18.87 -28.20 13.59
C LYS A 777 18.73 -28.87 14.96
N ALA A 778 18.00 -28.23 15.89
CA ALA A 778 17.98 -28.60 17.30
C ALA A 778 17.82 -30.11 17.57
N ALA A 779 18.83 -30.70 18.22
CA ALA A 779 18.89 -32.14 18.53
C ALA A 779 18.30 -32.51 19.90
N GLY A 780 18.23 -31.54 20.82
CA GLY A 780 17.74 -31.73 22.18
C GLY A 780 16.21 -31.76 22.31
N LEU A 781 15.75 -32.34 23.42
CA LEU A 781 14.34 -32.49 23.81
C LEU A 781 13.99 -31.52 24.96
N LYS A 782 14.36 -30.24 24.89
CA LYS A 782 14.07 -29.29 26.00
C LYS A 782 12.62 -28.81 25.96
N ASN A 783 12.08 -28.52 24.78
CA ASN A 783 10.73 -27.96 24.62
C ASN A 783 9.96 -28.61 23.44
N PRO A 784 8.67 -28.99 23.58
CA PRO A 784 7.84 -29.42 22.45
C PRO A 784 7.81 -28.44 21.25
N ASN A 785 7.95 -27.13 21.50
CA ASN A 785 8.05 -26.12 20.44
C ASN A 785 9.33 -26.26 19.59
N GLU A 786 10.47 -26.67 20.18
CA GLU A 786 11.71 -26.93 19.43
C GLU A 786 11.52 -28.06 18.43
N LEU A 787 10.87 -29.16 18.85
CA LEU A 787 10.61 -30.32 17.99
C LEU A 787 9.81 -29.93 16.75
N ILE A 788 8.78 -29.12 16.94
CA ILE A 788 7.84 -28.73 15.88
C ILE A 788 8.46 -27.63 14.99
N SER A 789 9.16 -26.66 15.57
CA SER A 789 9.95 -25.66 14.83
C SER A 789 11.01 -26.32 13.93
N ARG A 790 11.72 -27.35 14.44
CA ARG A 790 12.63 -28.16 13.63
C ARG A 790 11.93 -28.83 12.45
N GLN A 791 10.70 -29.34 12.61
CA GLN A 791 9.98 -29.92 11.47
C GLN A 791 9.55 -28.87 10.44
N PHE A 792 9.16 -27.66 10.86
CA PHE A 792 8.90 -26.56 9.93
C PHE A 792 10.14 -26.22 9.08
N ALA A 793 11.33 -26.19 9.68
CA ALA A 793 12.59 -25.97 8.96
C ALA A 793 12.92 -27.10 7.97
N VAL A 794 12.76 -28.37 8.38
CA VAL A 794 12.98 -29.54 7.51
C VAL A 794 12.01 -29.55 6.33
N LEU A 795 10.74 -29.19 6.53
CA LEU A 795 9.76 -29.08 5.43
C LEU A 795 10.17 -28.01 4.40
N TRP A 796 10.66 -26.85 4.84
CA TRP A 796 11.16 -25.81 3.92
C TRP A 796 12.43 -26.23 3.18
N GLU A 797 13.34 -26.92 3.86
CA GLU A 797 14.56 -27.48 3.28
C GLU A 797 14.26 -28.49 2.16
N ILE A 798 13.34 -29.43 2.37
CA ILE A 798 12.96 -30.44 1.36
C ILE A 798 12.40 -29.80 0.08
N ILE A 799 11.54 -28.76 0.19
CA ILE A 799 10.94 -28.10 -0.99
C ILE A 799 11.88 -27.08 -1.66
N SER A 800 12.89 -26.56 -0.95
CA SER A 800 13.75 -25.46 -1.40
C SER A 800 14.39 -25.69 -2.79
N PRO A 801 15.04 -26.84 -3.08
CA PRO A 801 15.63 -27.11 -4.40
C PRO A 801 14.62 -27.09 -5.56
N LEU A 802 13.41 -27.58 -5.32
CA LEU A 802 12.34 -27.56 -6.33
C LEU A 802 11.76 -26.14 -6.47
N GLY A 803 11.49 -25.45 -5.35
CA GLY A 803 10.83 -24.15 -5.34
C GLY A 803 11.59 -23.08 -6.12
N HIS A 804 12.91 -23.01 -5.97
CA HIS A 804 13.75 -22.06 -6.72
C HIS A 804 13.61 -22.24 -8.24
N ILE A 805 13.50 -23.48 -8.72
CA ILE A 805 13.46 -23.80 -10.16
C ILE A 805 12.02 -23.70 -10.69
N LEU A 806 11.06 -24.26 -9.96
CA LEU A 806 9.65 -24.40 -10.36
C LEU A 806 8.84 -23.09 -10.21
N TYR A 807 9.31 -22.11 -9.44
CA TYR A 807 8.75 -20.76 -9.33
C TYR A 807 9.70 -19.61 -9.68
N GLY A 808 10.99 -19.88 -9.91
CA GLY A 808 11.96 -18.87 -10.32
C GLY A 808 12.00 -18.61 -11.83
N ARG A 809 13.17 -18.18 -12.33
CA ARG A 809 13.44 -17.94 -13.76
C ARG A 809 14.36 -18.99 -14.39
N SER A 810 14.69 -20.05 -13.65
CA SER A 810 15.69 -21.04 -14.03
C SER A 810 15.07 -22.08 -14.97
N ASP A 811 15.31 -21.95 -16.28
CA ASP A 811 14.84 -22.92 -17.26
C ASP A 811 15.71 -24.20 -17.22
N ILE A 812 15.08 -25.35 -17.00
CA ILE A 812 15.71 -26.67 -17.05
C ILE A 812 14.84 -27.65 -17.84
N PRO A 813 15.40 -28.73 -18.41
CA PRO A 813 14.60 -29.66 -19.18
C PRO A 813 13.47 -30.28 -18.33
N ARG A 814 12.27 -30.36 -18.91
CA ARG A 814 11.05 -30.85 -18.23
C ARG A 814 11.19 -32.26 -17.64
N HIS A 815 12.10 -33.06 -18.21
CA HIS A 815 12.44 -34.40 -17.72
C HIS A 815 13.21 -34.37 -16.39
N ASP A 816 14.15 -33.44 -16.26
CA ASP A 816 14.94 -33.26 -15.04
C ASP A 816 14.12 -32.54 -13.96
N LEU A 817 13.30 -31.56 -14.35
CA LEU A 817 12.28 -30.97 -13.47
C LEU A 817 11.29 -32.02 -12.94
N GLN A 818 10.87 -32.97 -13.79
CA GLN A 818 9.99 -34.08 -13.37
C GLN A 818 10.72 -35.08 -12.47
N ARG A 819 12.03 -35.30 -12.65
CA ARG A 819 12.88 -36.15 -11.78
C ARG A 819 13.10 -35.49 -10.42
N LEU A 820 13.40 -34.19 -10.37
CA LEU A 820 13.56 -33.42 -9.14
C LEU A 820 12.25 -33.34 -8.36
N CYS A 821 11.14 -33.04 -9.04
CA CYS A 821 9.82 -33.04 -8.42
C CYS A 821 9.43 -34.42 -7.87
N TYR A 822 9.84 -35.51 -8.53
CA TYR A 822 9.63 -36.86 -7.98
C TYR A 822 10.45 -37.07 -6.70
N ARG A 823 11.77 -36.79 -6.71
CA ARG A 823 12.64 -36.91 -5.52
C ARG A 823 12.06 -36.15 -4.31
N VAL A 824 11.76 -34.86 -4.50
CA VAL A 824 11.20 -34.00 -3.45
C VAL A 824 9.83 -34.50 -2.94
N THR A 825 9.02 -35.13 -3.80
CA THR A 825 7.77 -35.78 -3.36
C THR A 825 8.02 -37.02 -2.51
N GLU A 826 8.98 -37.88 -2.89
CA GLU A 826 9.36 -39.04 -2.07
C GLU A 826 9.97 -38.61 -0.73
N ASP A 827 10.80 -37.56 -0.71
CA ASP A 827 11.38 -36.98 0.51
C ASP A 827 10.29 -36.45 1.46
N LEU A 828 9.25 -35.79 0.94
CA LEU A 828 8.09 -35.34 1.71
C LEU A 828 7.27 -36.52 2.27
N PHE A 829 7.02 -37.55 1.46
CA PHE A 829 6.29 -38.74 1.92
C PHE A 829 7.10 -39.54 2.95
N SER A 830 8.42 -39.64 2.76
CA SER A 830 9.36 -40.21 3.72
C SER A 830 9.36 -39.43 5.04
N TRP A 831 9.38 -38.10 5.00
CA TRP A 831 9.24 -37.27 6.20
C TRP A 831 7.93 -37.56 6.95
N LYS A 832 6.79 -37.62 6.25
CA LYS A 832 5.47 -37.89 6.87
C LYS A 832 5.37 -39.33 7.42
N ALA A 833 6.00 -40.31 6.76
CA ALA A 833 5.99 -41.71 7.19
C ALA A 833 6.95 -41.99 8.37
N ASN A 834 8.04 -41.24 8.49
CA ASN A 834 9.02 -41.35 9.58
C ASN A 834 8.79 -40.33 10.71
N LEU A 835 7.68 -39.61 10.70
CA LEU A 835 7.32 -38.66 11.75
C LEU A 835 7.00 -39.40 13.05
N ALA A 836 7.53 -38.91 14.18
CA ALA A 836 7.28 -39.52 15.49
C ALA A 836 5.77 -39.51 15.84
N SER A 837 5.28 -40.57 16.47
CA SER A 837 3.84 -40.73 16.81
C SER A 837 3.29 -39.67 17.77
N THR A 838 4.15 -38.92 18.46
CA THR A 838 3.79 -37.75 19.29
C THR A 838 3.59 -36.47 18.47
N LEU A 839 4.06 -36.45 17.22
CA LEU A 839 3.92 -35.34 16.27
C LEU A 839 2.97 -35.67 15.11
N ASP A 840 2.61 -36.94 14.92
CA ASP A 840 1.63 -37.32 13.90
C ASP A 840 0.18 -37.05 14.34
N ILE A 841 -0.71 -36.87 13.36
CA ILE A 841 -2.14 -36.60 13.57
C ILE A 841 -2.95 -37.50 12.63
N ASP A 842 -3.78 -38.37 13.23
CA ASP A 842 -4.88 -39.02 12.54
C ASP A 842 -5.99 -37.99 12.26
N LEU A 843 -6.36 -37.86 10.98
CA LEU A 843 -7.41 -36.95 10.53
C LEU A 843 -8.84 -37.50 10.75
N ALA A 844 -8.97 -38.73 11.26
CA ALA A 844 -10.23 -39.31 11.71
C ALA A 844 -10.49 -39.10 13.22
N ASP A 845 -9.46 -38.84 14.03
CA ASP A 845 -9.61 -38.54 15.46
C ASP A 845 -9.67 -37.03 15.72
N ASP A 846 -10.90 -36.51 15.77
CA ASP A 846 -11.20 -35.14 16.21
C ASP A 846 -11.57 -35.07 17.71
N SER A 847 -11.46 -36.17 18.47
CA SER A 847 -12.03 -36.27 19.81
C SER A 847 -11.24 -35.51 20.87
N ALA A 848 -9.91 -35.62 20.84
CA ALA A 848 -8.99 -34.95 21.75
C ALA A 848 -8.39 -33.67 21.12
N PRO A 849 -8.20 -32.59 21.89
CA PRO A 849 -7.53 -31.39 21.40
C PRO A 849 -6.08 -31.70 21.01
N LYS A 850 -5.65 -31.18 19.85
CA LYS A 850 -4.28 -31.31 19.32
C LYS A 850 -3.63 -29.91 19.31
N LEU A 851 -2.32 -29.81 19.55
CA LEU A 851 -1.65 -28.51 19.67
C LEU A 851 -1.85 -27.62 18.41
N PRO A 852 -2.23 -26.33 18.56
CA PRO A 852 -2.47 -25.39 17.45
C PRO A 852 -1.37 -25.37 16.38
N HIS A 853 -0.11 -25.28 16.82
CA HIS A 853 1.07 -25.24 15.95
C HIS A 853 1.39 -26.61 15.31
N LEU A 854 0.98 -27.72 15.94
CA LEU A 854 1.10 -29.06 15.33
C LEU A 854 0.08 -29.24 14.20
N LEU A 855 -1.16 -28.76 14.37
CA LEU A 855 -2.15 -28.72 13.28
C LEU A 855 -1.62 -27.86 12.11
N MET A 856 -0.93 -26.76 12.39
CA MET A 856 -0.26 -25.94 11.37
C MET A 856 0.92 -26.64 10.68
N LEU A 857 1.68 -27.49 11.37
CA LEU A 857 2.75 -28.29 10.75
C LEU A 857 2.21 -29.21 9.65
N HIS A 858 1.13 -29.95 9.93
CA HIS A 858 0.48 -30.80 8.92
C HIS A 858 -0.19 -29.97 7.81
N MET A 859 -0.71 -28.77 8.11
CA MET A 859 -1.20 -27.85 7.07
C MET A 859 -0.07 -27.33 6.16
N GLN A 860 1.12 -27.03 6.70
CA GLN A 860 2.27 -26.63 5.89
C GLN A 860 2.76 -27.79 5.00
N TYR A 861 2.85 -29.01 5.54
CA TYR A 861 3.18 -30.21 4.75
C TYR A 861 2.25 -30.34 3.53
N HIS A 862 0.93 -30.24 3.73
CA HIS A 862 -0.04 -30.30 2.63
C HIS A 862 0.01 -29.09 1.70
N GLN A 863 0.37 -27.89 2.18
CA GLN A 863 0.63 -26.72 1.34
C GLN A 863 1.85 -26.93 0.43
N ILE A 864 2.90 -27.58 0.94
CA ILE A 864 4.13 -27.90 0.20
C ILE A 864 3.88 -29.00 -0.84
N VAL A 865 3.10 -30.04 -0.51
CA VAL A 865 2.62 -31.03 -1.49
C VAL A 865 1.77 -30.36 -2.58
N LEU A 866 0.92 -29.39 -2.22
CA LEU A 866 0.18 -28.54 -3.17
C LEU A 866 1.12 -27.74 -4.09
N PHE A 867 2.18 -27.14 -3.56
CA PHE A 867 3.17 -26.40 -4.35
C PHE A 867 3.89 -27.31 -5.36
N ALA A 868 4.44 -28.45 -4.91
CA ALA A 868 5.13 -29.41 -5.76
C ALA A 868 4.25 -29.90 -6.93
N HIS A 869 2.96 -30.19 -6.67
CA HIS A 869 2.08 -30.83 -7.66
C HIS A 869 1.29 -29.85 -8.55
N ARG A 870 0.99 -28.62 -8.08
CA ARG A 870 0.04 -27.71 -8.75
C ARG A 870 0.41 -27.35 -10.20
N PRO A 871 1.67 -27.08 -10.59
CA PRO A 871 2.01 -26.80 -11.99
C PRO A 871 1.76 -27.98 -12.95
N TRP A 872 1.84 -29.22 -12.44
CA TRP A 872 1.66 -30.45 -13.22
C TRP A 872 0.18 -30.80 -13.47
N VAL A 873 -0.77 -30.12 -12.84
CA VAL A 873 -2.24 -30.31 -12.99
C VAL A 873 -2.73 -30.09 -14.44
N SER A 874 -1.99 -29.36 -15.26
CA SER A 874 -2.29 -29.15 -16.68
C SER A 874 -1.66 -30.23 -17.57
N LYS A 875 -2.47 -30.86 -18.43
CA LYS A 875 -2.05 -31.88 -19.40
C LYS A 875 -0.98 -31.40 -20.40
N SER A 876 -0.95 -30.11 -20.70
CA SER A 876 -0.24 -29.56 -21.87
C SER A 876 0.90 -28.59 -21.55
N TYR A 877 1.01 -28.13 -20.30
CA TYR A 877 1.93 -27.06 -19.88
C TYR A 877 3.38 -27.56 -19.72
N ILE A 878 3.76 -28.06 -18.54
CA ILE A 878 5.12 -28.59 -18.25
C ILE A 878 5.25 -30.12 -18.35
N GLN A 879 4.14 -30.85 -18.56
CA GLN A 879 4.14 -32.31 -18.68
C GLN A 879 5.09 -32.82 -19.79
N PRO A 880 5.99 -33.79 -19.52
CA PRO A 880 6.83 -34.43 -20.53
C PRO A 880 5.97 -35.17 -21.57
N ARG A 881 6.27 -34.98 -22.86
CA ARG A 881 5.42 -35.49 -23.96
C ARG A 881 5.91 -36.81 -24.55
N SER A 882 7.19 -36.88 -24.89
CA SER A 882 7.86 -38.04 -25.49
C SER A 882 9.35 -38.06 -25.08
N PRO A 883 9.84 -39.10 -24.37
CA PRO A 883 9.05 -40.12 -23.69
C PRO A 883 8.12 -39.50 -22.62
N ARG A 884 7.13 -40.25 -22.15
CA ARG A 884 6.37 -39.84 -20.95
C ARG A 884 7.13 -40.28 -19.70
N GLN A 885 7.18 -39.41 -18.70
CA GLN A 885 7.89 -39.64 -17.45
C GLN A 885 7.01 -39.19 -16.29
N GLY A 886 7.05 -39.94 -15.18
CA GLY A 886 6.22 -39.68 -14.00
C GLY A 886 4.74 -40.09 -14.16
N PRO A 887 3.95 -39.99 -13.08
CA PRO A 887 2.56 -40.47 -13.03
C PRO A 887 1.55 -39.51 -13.72
N GLY A 888 2.00 -38.34 -14.17
CA GLY A 888 1.26 -37.43 -15.04
C GLY A 888 0.14 -36.61 -14.36
N TYR A 889 -0.53 -35.78 -15.16
CA TYR A 889 -1.43 -34.73 -14.68
C TYR A 889 -2.68 -35.22 -13.90
N HIS A 890 -3.07 -36.49 -14.04
CA HIS A 890 -4.16 -37.07 -13.24
C HIS A 890 -3.72 -37.34 -11.80
N HIS A 891 -2.52 -37.87 -11.59
CA HIS A 891 -1.94 -38.04 -10.25
C HIS A 891 -1.68 -36.67 -9.59
N ALA A 892 -1.12 -35.71 -10.32
CA ALA A 892 -0.91 -34.35 -9.79
C ALA A 892 -2.23 -33.69 -9.30
N ARG A 893 -3.34 -33.91 -10.02
CA ARG A 893 -4.67 -33.49 -9.55
C ARG A 893 -5.08 -34.21 -8.26
N LYS A 894 -4.94 -35.54 -8.21
CA LYS A 894 -5.27 -36.34 -7.03
C LYS A 894 -4.53 -35.81 -5.79
N MET A 895 -3.20 -35.68 -5.87
CA MET A 895 -2.36 -35.18 -4.76
C MET A 895 -2.76 -33.77 -4.28
N CYS A 896 -3.05 -32.85 -5.20
CA CYS A 896 -3.54 -31.51 -4.84
C CYS A 896 -4.91 -31.56 -4.15
N ILE A 897 -5.83 -32.40 -4.63
CA ILE A 897 -7.19 -32.50 -4.07
C ILE A 897 -7.15 -33.10 -2.67
N GLU A 898 -6.48 -34.24 -2.49
CA GLU A 898 -6.33 -34.90 -1.18
C GLU A 898 -5.65 -33.98 -0.15
N SER A 899 -4.60 -33.25 -0.54
CA SER A 899 -3.95 -32.28 0.34
C SER A 899 -4.84 -31.09 0.70
N SER A 900 -5.75 -30.68 -0.18
CA SER A 900 -6.71 -29.60 0.10
C SER A 900 -7.83 -30.05 1.04
N ILE A 901 -8.26 -31.31 0.91
CA ILE A 901 -9.20 -31.96 1.84
C ILE A 901 -8.55 -32.10 3.22
N ALA A 902 -7.28 -32.53 3.28
CA ALA A 902 -6.55 -32.67 4.53
C ALA A 902 -6.38 -31.33 5.27
N ILE A 903 -6.05 -30.25 4.57
CA ILE A 903 -6.04 -28.89 5.16
C ILE A 903 -7.44 -28.52 5.69
N ALA A 904 -8.52 -28.79 4.94
CA ALA A 904 -9.87 -28.51 5.42
C ALA A 904 -10.26 -29.35 6.65
N ARG A 905 -9.82 -30.62 6.75
CA ARG A 905 -10.04 -31.45 7.93
C ARG A 905 -9.22 -30.98 9.15
N LEU A 906 -7.97 -30.53 8.94
CA LEU A 906 -7.16 -29.90 9.98
C LEU A 906 -7.79 -28.60 10.51
N LEU A 907 -8.38 -27.78 9.63
CA LEU A 907 -9.18 -26.60 10.03
C LEU A 907 -10.44 -27.00 10.83
N HIS A 908 -11.06 -28.15 10.55
CA HIS A 908 -12.23 -28.61 11.30
C HIS A 908 -11.86 -29.09 12.71
N ILE A 909 -10.78 -29.87 12.83
CA ILE A 909 -10.20 -30.27 14.13
C ILE A 909 -9.80 -29.02 14.93
N TYR A 910 -9.24 -28.01 14.26
CA TYR A 910 -8.94 -26.73 14.90
C TYR A 910 -10.21 -26.03 15.41
N GLU A 911 -11.22 -25.83 14.56
CA GLU A 911 -12.50 -25.15 14.89
C GLU A 911 -13.21 -25.77 16.09
N LYS A 912 -13.14 -27.10 16.22
CA LYS A 912 -13.79 -27.86 17.31
C LYS A 912 -13.22 -27.54 18.70
N HIS A 913 -11.94 -27.18 18.78
CA HIS A 913 -11.21 -26.99 20.04
C HIS A 913 -10.70 -25.55 20.24
N TYR A 914 -10.62 -24.72 19.19
CA TYR A 914 -10.00 -23.39 19.20
C TYR A 914 -10.70 -22.39 18.25
N THR A 915 -10.70 -21.11 18.62
CA THR A 915 -11.16 -20.00 17.75
C THR A 915 -10.12 -19.65 16.68
N PHE A 916 -10.58 -19.49 15.43
CA PHE A 916 -9.71 -19.13 14.30
C PHE A 916 -9.04 -17.75 14.47
N ARG A 917 -9.62 -16.84 15.27
CA ARG A 917 -9.01 -15.54 15.61
C ARG A 917 -7.63 -15.65 16.26
N ARG A 918 -7.30 -16.80 16.84
CA ARG A 918 -6.05 -17.06 17.57
C ARG A 918 -5.03 -17.87 16.76
N MET A 919 -5.31 -18.20 15.50
CA MET A 919 -4.30 -18.84 14.64
C MET A 919 -3.18 -17.87 14.27
N ASN A 920 -1.95 -18.39 14.16
CA ASN A 920 -0.84 -17.67 13.57
C ASN A 920 -1.13 -17.33 12.09
N ASN A 921 -0.79 -16.10 11.70
CA ASN A 921 -1.18 -15.49 10.43
C ASN A 921 -0.71 -16.23 9.17
N GLN A 922 0.33 -17.07 9.26
CA GLN A 922 0.83 -17.89 8.13
C GLN A 922 -0.25 -18.80 7.53
N VAL A 923 -1.24 -19.22 8.33
CA VAL A 923 -2.32 -20.12 7.90
C VAL A 923 -3.15 -19.55 6.75
N VAL A 924 -3.22 -18.22 6.58
CA VAL A 924 -3.97 -17.58 5.47
C VAL A 924 -3.45 -18.03 4.11
N ALA A 925 -2.14 -18.26 3.97
CA ALA A 925 -1.53 -18.80 2.75
C ALA A 925 -1.86 -20.29 2.52
N MET A 926 -1.95 -21.07 3.60
CA MET A 926 -2.33 -22.49 3.58
C MET A 926 -3.80 -22.64 3.14
N ILE A 927 -4.70 -21.88 3.77
CA ILE A 927 -6.14 -21.84 3.44
C ILE A 927 -6.34 -21.38 1.99
N PHE A 928 -5.65 -20.32 1.55
CA PHE A 928 -5.70 -19.88 0.15
C PHE A 928 -5.35 -21.00 -0.83
N SER A 929 -4.29 -21.74 -0.54
CA SER A 929 -3.77 -22.81 -1.40
C SER A 929 -4.75 -23.97 -1.54
N ALA A 930 -5.39 -24.38 -0.43
CA ALA A 930 -6.43 -25.41 -0.42
C ALA A 930 -7.75 -24.92 -1.06
N ALA A 931 -8.23 -23.73 -0.66
CA ALA A 931 -9.48 -23.16 -1.14
C ALA A 931 -9.46 -22.95 -2.67
N LEU A 932 -8.34 -22.54 -3.25
CA LEU A 932 -8.17 -22.39 -4.70
C LEU A 932 -8.34 -23.71 -5.46
N MET A 933 -7.91 -24.84 -4.87
CA MET A 933 -8.06 -26.17 -5.47
C MET A 933 -9.46 -26.75 -5.25
N LEU A 934 -10.05 -26.57 -4.07
CA LEU A 934 -11.45 -26.92 -3.81
C LEU A 934 -12.42 -26.12 -4.71
N LEU A 935 -12.11 -24.85 -4.97
CA LEU A 935 -12.81 -23.98 -5.93
C LEU A 935 -12.66 -24.50 -7.37
N TYR A 936 -11.49 -25.04 -7.75
CA TYR A 936 -11.32 -25.73 -9.04
C TYR A 936 -12.19 -26.99 -9.16
N VAL A 937 -12.22 -27.85 -8.13
CA VAL A 937 -13.02 -29.09 -8.12
C VAL A 937 -14.52 -28.78 -8.16
N THR A 938 -15.01 -27.93 -7.25
CA THR A 938 -16.44 -27.63 -7.10
C THR A 938 -17.03 -26.96 -8.35
N ILE A 939 -16.29 -26.09 -9.04
CA ILE A 939 -16.73 -25.42 -10.27
C ILE A 939 -16.62 -26.32 -11.52
N SER A 940 -15.72 -27.31 -11.52
CA SER A 940 -15.51 -28.17 -12.69
C SER A 940 -16.77 -29.00 -13.02
N THR A 941 -17.25 -28.88 -14.26
CA THR A 941 -18.46 -29.58 -14.74
C THR A 941 -18.16 -30.86 -15.52
N THR A 942 -16.89 -31.11 -15.85
CA THR A 942 -16.45 -32.40 -16.40
C THR A 942 -16.40 -33.41 -15.25
N PRO A 943 -16.99 -34.61 -15.39
CA PRO A 943 -16.73 -35.69 -14.43
C PRO A 943 -15.22 -35.91 -14.32
N LEU A 944 -14.68 -35.85 -13.09
CA LEU A 944 -13.35 -36.36 -12.85
C LEU A 944 -13.41 -37.85 -13.19
N SER A 945 -12.59 -38.28 -14.15
CA SER A 945 -12.61 -39.66 -14.64
C SER A 945 -12.36 -40.62 -13.47
N SER A 946 -12.96 -41.82 -13.52
CA SER A 946 -12.76 -42.86 -12.50
C SER A 946 -11.28 -43.13 -12.16
N LYS A 947 -10.36 -42.84 -13.10
CA LYS A 947 -8.89 -42.87 -12.89
C LYS A 947 -8.33 -41.84 -11.90
N THR A 948 -9.15 -40.93 -11.36
CA THR A 948 -8.78 -40.00 -10.27
C THR A 948 -9.40 -40.35 -8.92
N GLY A 949 -10.25 -41.39 -8.84
CA GLY A 949 -10.79 -41.90 -7.56
C GLY A 949 -11.71 -40.92 -6.81
N PHE A 950 -12.42 -40.05 -7.54
CA PHE A 950 -13.35 -39.06 -7.00
C PHE A 950 -14.67 -39.14 -7.76
N GLU A 951 -15.78 -39.34 -7.06
CA GLU A 951 -17.10 -39.55 -7.64
C GLU A 951 -17.98 -38.29 -7.59
N MET A 952 -19.10 -38.29 -8.32
CA MET A 952 -20.02 -37.15 -8.30
C MET A 952 -20.81 -37.03 -6.98
N SER A 953 -20.85 -38.09 -6.17
CA SER A 953 -21.35 -38.13 -4.79
C SER A 953 -20.62 -37.17 -3.86
N ASP A 954 -19.33 -36.94 -4.09
CA ASP A 954 -18.41 -36.33 -3.11
C ASP A 954 -18.43 -34.80 -3.19
N ARG A 955 -19.13 -34.25 -4.19
CA ARG A 955 -19.24 -32.81 -4.46
C ARG A 955 -19.81 -32.00 -3.29
N PRO A 956 -20.81 -32.45 -2.50
CA PRO A 956 -21.29 -31.73 -1.33
C PRO A 956 -20.23 -31.63 -0.22
N GLU A 957 -19.42 -32.68 -0.01
CA GLU A 957 -18.30 -32.65 0.96
C GLU A 957 -17.26 -31.60 0.52
N MET A 958 -16.92 -31.54 -0.77
CA MET A 958 -15.98 -30.53 -1.28
C MET A 958 -16.52 -29.09 -1.16
N ILE A 959 -17.85 -28.91 -1.22
CA ILE A 959 -18.50 -27.62 -0.96
C ILE A 959 -18.44 -27.29 0.54
N ALA A 960 -18.66 -28.27 1.43
CA ALA A 960 -18.53 -28.09 2.87
C ALA A 960 -17.10 -27.69 3.28
N HIS A 961 -16.08 -28.38 2.75
CA HIS A 961 -14.66 -28.03 2.94
C HIS A 961 -14.33 -26.63 2.41
N LEU A 962 -14.81 -26.27 1.22
CA LEU A 962 -14.61 -24.91 0.67
C LEU A 962 -15.28 -23.83 1.54
N ASN A 963 -16.49 -24.09 2.04
CA ASN A 963 -17.21 -23.18 2.93
C ASN A 963 -16.52 -23.04 4.29
N LEU A 964 -15.88 -24.10 4.81
CA LEU A 964 -15.05 -24.04 6.01
C LEU A 964 -13.80 -23.17 5.78
N CYS A 965 -13.12 -23.29 4.64
CA CYS A 965 -12.01 -22.40 4.29
C CYS A 965 -12.44 -20.92 4.21
N PHE A 966 -13.62 -20.62 3.65
CA PHE A 966 -14.15 -19.25 3.65
C PHE A 966 -14.46 -18.76 5.08
N ARG A 967 -15.14 -19.58 5.90
CA ARG A 967 -15.48 -19.25 7.30
C ARG A 967 -14.23 -18.96 8.15
N ALA A 968 -13.17 -19.76 7.99
CA ALA A 968 -11.90 -19.54 8.66
C ALA A 968 -11.27 -18.19 8.26
N LEU A 969 -11.31 -17.82 6.98
CA LEU A 969 -10.84 -16.51 6.50
C LEU A 969 -11.72 -15.34 6.97
N ASP A 970 -13.03 -15.55 7.13
CA ASP A 970 -13.95 -14.55 7.69
C ASP A 970 -13.69 -14.27 9.17
N GLU A 971 -13.40 -15.31 9.97
CA GLU A 971 -13.08 -15.17 11.40
C GLU A 971 -11.66 -14.62 11.61
N LEU A 972 -10.65 -15.16 10.92
CA LEU A 972 -9.30 -14.58 10.84
C LEU A 972 -9.33 -13.12 10.41
N GLY A 973 -10.23 -12.79 9.47
CA GLY A 973 -10.43 -11.44 8.95
C GLY A 973 -10.75 -10.39 10.00
N GLN A 974 -11.18 -10.76 11.21
CA GLN A 974 -11.44 -9.82 12.30
C GLN A 974 -10.15 -9.33 12.97
N SER A 975 -9.10 -10.16 12.98
CA SER A 975 -7.77 -9.85 13.54
C SER A 975 -6.72 -9.54 12.46
N VAL A 976 -6.91 -10.03 11.24
CA VAL A 976 -5.88 -10.06 10.17
C VAL A 976 -6.45 -9.55 8.85
N GLU A 977 -5.99 -8.38 8.39
CA GLU A 977 -6.52 -7.70 7.20
C GLU A 977 -6.21 -8.48 5.89
N ASN A 978 -5.15 -9.30 5.88
CA ASN A 978 -4.83 -10.16 4.73
C ASN A 978 -5.79 -11.35 4.54
N ALA A 979 -6.49 -11.78 5.59
CA ALA A 979 -7.51 -12.82 5.49
C ALA A 979 -8.77 -12.28 4.78
N LYS A 980 -9.19 -11.05 5.09
CA LYS A 980 -10.25 -10.33 4.35
C LYS A 980 -9.91 -10.25 2.85
N ARG A 981 -8.70 -9.74 2.53
CA ARG A 981 -8.21 -9.61 1.14
C ARG A 981 -8.20 -10.95 0.40
N THR A 982 -7.75 -12.01 1.07
CA THR A 982 -7.69 -13.38 0.52
C THR A 982 -9.09 -13.95 0.25
N ARG A 983 -10.04 -13.78 1.18
CA ARG A 983 -11.45 -14.14 1.02
C ARG A 983 -12.06 -13.46 -0.20
N ASP A 984 -11.91 -12.14 -0.30
CA ASP A 984 -12.57 -11.34 -1.35
C ASP A 984 -12.01 -11.65 -2.75
N PHE A 985 -10.70 -11.90 -2.85
CA PHE A 985 -10.09 -12.43 -4.06
C PHE A 985 -10.67 -13.80 -4.45
N LEU A 986 -10.79 -14.73 -3.50
CA LEU A 986 -11.35 -16.06 -3.75
C LEU A 986 -12.84 -16.00 -4.17
N VAL A 987 -13.65 -15.13 -3.55
CA VAL A 987 -15.05 -14.91 -3.95
C VAL A 987 -15.15 -14.31 -5.36
N ALA A 988 -14.33 -13.32 -5.69
CA ALA A 988 -14.27 -12.74 -7.03
C ALA A 988 -13.83 -13.78 -8.09
N LEU A 989 -12.83 -14.60 -7.75
CA LEU A 989 -12.35 -15.69 -8.60
C LEU A 989 -13.43 -16.77 -8.82
N GLN A 990 -14.16 -17.15 -7.77
CA GLN A 990 -15.26 -18.10 -7.83
C GLN A 990 -16.33 -17.64 -8.83
N ARG A 991 -16.78 -16.38 -8.71
CA ARG A 991 -17.76 -15.75 -9.63
C ARG A 991 -17.25 -15.75 -11.07
N ARG A 992 -15.99 -15.33 -11.29
CA ARG A 992 -15.35 -15.28 -12.62
C ARG A 992 -15.23 -16.66 -13.28
N TRP A 993 -14.84 -17.69 -12.52
CA TRP A 993 -14.71 -19.06 -13.04
C TRP A 993 -16.07 -19.71 -13.31
N GLN A 994 -17.07 -19.50 -12.43
CA GLN A 994 -18.45 -19.94 -12.69
C GLN A 994 -19.02 -19.31 -13.97
N ALA A 995 -18.82 -18.00 -14.18
CA ALA A 995 -19.27 -17.31 -15.40
C ALA A 995 -18.61 -17.91 -16.66
N ARG A 996 -17.28 -18.12 -16.63
CA ARG A 996 -16.53 -18.73 -17.75
C ARG A 996 -16.98 -20.16 -18.07
N MET A 997 -17.29 -20.97 -17.05
CA MET A 997 -17.81 -22.33 -17.26
C MET A 997 -19.25 -22.32 -17.81
N ARG A 998 -20.11 -21.40 -17.38
CA ARG A 998 -21.46 -21.23 -17.94
C ARG A 998 -21.40 -20.85 -19.42
N GLN A 999 -20.55 -19.90 -19.79
CA GLN A 999 -20.31 -19.51 -21.19
C GLN A 999 -19.81 -20.70 -22.03
N SER A 1000 -18.75 -21.38 -21.60
CA SER A 1000 -18.20 -22.54 -22.32
C SER A 1000 -19.21 -23.70 -22.45
N GLY A 1001 -20.04 -23.92 -21.42
CA GLY A 1001 -21.14 -24.88 -21.46
C GLY A 1001 -22.25 -24.50 -22.46
N ALA A 1002 -22.58 -23.22 -22.59
CA ALA A 1002 -23.53 -22.72 -23.58
C ALA A 1002 -23.00 -22.89 -25.01
N THR A 1003 -21.73 -22.54 -25.27
CA THR A 1003 -21.10 -22.75 -26.59
C THR A 1003 -21.07 -24.24 -26.96
N LYS A 1004 -20.72 -25.13 -26.01
CA LYS A 1004 -20.79 -26.58 -26.24
C LYS A 1004 -22.20 -27.07 -26.54
N ARG A 1005 -23.23 -26.54 -25.87
CA ARG A 1005 -24.63 -26.87 -26.17
C ARG A 1005 -25.03 -26.43 -27.58
N GLN A 1006 -24.69 -25.20 -27.98
CA GLN A 1006 -24.92 -24.71 -29.35
C GLN A 1006 -24.23 -25.58 -30.41
N MET A 1007 -22.97 -25.97 -30.20
CA MET A 1007 -22.25 -26.87 -31.10
C MET A 1007 -22.85 -28.29 -31.13
N SER A 1008 -23.38 -28.80 -30.01
CA SER A 1008 -24.09 -30.07 -30.04
C SER A 1008 -25.42 -29.99 -30.81
N SER A 1009 -26.18 -28.89 -30.67
CA SER A 1009 -27.44 -28.71 -31.40
C SER A 1009 -27.27 -28.50 -32.92
N SER A 1010 -26.13 -27.95 -33.36
CA SER A 1010 -25.82 -27.88 -34.80
C SER A 1010 -25.23 -29.19 -35.35
N SER A 1011 -24.75 -30.10 -34.50
CA SER A 1011 -24.34 -31.45 -34.91
C SER A 1011 -25.51 -32.45 -35.00
N SER A 1012 -26.64 -32.18 -34.35
CA SER A 1012 -27.81 -33.06 -34.33
C SER A 1012 -28.77 -32.91 -35.53
N SER A 1013 -28.51 -31.98 -36.46
CA SER A 1013 -29.38 -31.69 -37.61
C SER A 1013 -28.88 -32.25 -38.96
N SER A 1014 -27.82 -33.07 -38.96
CA SER A 1014 -27.12 -33.50 -40.19
C SER A 1014 -27.06 -35.03 -40.40
N SER A 1015 -27.92 -35.82 -39.75
CA SER A 1015 -27.87 -37.29 -39.76
C SER A 1015 -29.20 -37.99 -40.09
N SER A 1016 -29.91 -37.53 -41.13
CA SER A 1016 -31.18 -38.18 -41.55
C SER A 1016 -31.52 -38.05 -43.05
N SER A 1017 -30.75 -38.70 -43.94
CA SER A 1017 -31.24 -39.25 -45.23
C SER A 1017 -30.12 -39.91 -46.06
N HIS A 1018 -29.95 -41.23 -45.93
CA HIS A 1018 -29.28 -42.04 -46.95
C HIS A 1018 -30.35 -42.72 -47.81
N ALA A 1019 -30.60 -42.18 -49.00
CA ALA A 1019 -31.45 -42.79 -50.03
C ALA A 1019 -30.85 -42.52 -51.42
N LEU A 1020 -30.92 -43.51 -52.31
CA LEU A 1020 -30.22 -43.52 -53.60
C LEU A 1020 -30.78 -42.48 -54.59
N ALA A 1021 -29.89 -41.94 -55.43
CA ALA A 1021 -30.25 -41.17 -56.62
C ALA A 1021 -29.51 -41.73 -57.86
N PRO A 1022 -30.21 -41.96 -58.99
CA PRO A 1022 -29.59 -42.13 -60.31
C PRO A 1022 -29.44 -40.78 -61.05
N HIS A 1023 -28.51 -40.73 -62.02
CA HIS A 1023 -28.17 -39.57 -62.85
C HIS A 1023 -29.39 -38.97 -63.61
N SER A 1024 -29.49 -37.65 -63.87
CA SER A 1024 -28.79 -37.04 -65.01
C SER A 1024 -28.84 -35.48 -65.12
N SER A 1025 -27.75 -34.90 -65.66
CA SER A 1025 -27.65 -33.72 -66.54
C SER A 1025 -28.44 -32.39 -66.34
N SER A 1026 -27.68 -31.38 -65.88
CA SER A 1026 -27.57 -30.03 -66.47
C SER A 1026 -28.73 -28.98 -66.28
N PRO A 1027 -28.46 -27.67 -66.48
CA PRO A 1027 -29.18 -26.62 -65.72
C PRO A 1027 -30.08 -25.69 -66.54
N ARG A 1028 -30.95 -24.92 -65.84
CA ARG A 1028 -31.29 -23.52 -66.19
C ARG A 1028 -31.89 -22.71 -65.03
N VAL A 1029 -31.31 -21.54 -64.84
CA VAL A 1029 -31.84 -20.27 -64.27
C VAL A 1029 -32.32 -19.43 -65.48
N PRO A 1030 -33.20 -18.40 -65.40
CA PRO A 1030 -33.81 -17.70 -64.25
C PRO A 1030 -35.37 -17.92 -64.21
N ASP A 1031 -36.28 -17.07 -63.68
CA ASP A 1031 -36.22 -15.67 -63.19
C ASP A 1031 -37.40 -15.27 -62.26
N ALA A 1032 -37.29 -14.05 -61.72
CA ALA A 1032 -38.33 -13.02 -61.49
C ALA A 1032 -39.58 -13.25 -60.59
N GLU A 1033 -39.74 -12.33 -59.61
CA GLU A 1033 -40.99 -11.59 -59.29
C GLU A 1033 -42.20 -12.34 -58.66
N GLN A 1034 -43.15 -11.71 -57.92
CA GLN A 1034 -43.34 -10.32 -57.46
C GLN A 1034 -44.25 -10.24 -56.19
N LEU A 1035 -44.11 -9.15 -55.42
CA LEU A 1035 -45.16 -8.44 -54.63
C LEU A 1035 -45.93 -9.07 -53.44
N ALA A 1036 -46.48 -8.13 -52.63
CA ALA A 1036 -47.68 -8.21 -51.78
C ALA A 1036 -47.62 -8.87 -50.37
N SER A 1037 -47.18 -8.05 -49.41
CA SER A 1037 -47.73 -7.83 -48.06
C SER A 1037 -49.28 -7.83 -47.96
N PRO A 1038 -49.90 -7.72 -46.75
CA PRO A 1038 -49.49 -8.11 -45.39
C PRO A 1038 -50.58 -8.93 -44.64
N ASN A 1039 -50.33 -9.37 -43.39
CA ASN A 1039 -51.29 -9.17 -42.28
C ASN A 1039 -50.72 -9.50 -40.89
N HIS A 1040 -51.09 -8.68 -39.91
CA HIS A 1040 -51.02 -8.98 -38.48
C HIS A 1040 -52.36 -9.61 -38.04
N PRO A 1041 -52.40 -10.39 -36.94
CA PRO A 1041 -52.76 -9.78 -35.66
C PRO A 1041 -51.95 -10.29 -34.45
N SER A 1042 -51.91 -9.47 -33.40
CA SER A 1042 -51.34 -9.82 -32.09
C SER A 1042 -52.37 -10.56 -31.23
N THR A 1043 -51.93 -11.49 -30.38
CA THR A 1043 -52.61 -11.80 -29.10
C THR A 1043 -51.58 -12.12 -28.03
N ARG A 1044 -51.93 -11.84 -26.76
CA ARG A 1044 -51.08 -11.95 -25.57
C ARG A 1044 -51.19 -13.32 -24.87
N LEU A 1045 -50.18 -13.61 -24.05
CA LEU A 1045 -50.25 -14.31 -22.75
C LEU A 1045 -51.00 -15.65 -22.67
N VAL A 1046 -50.22 -16.72 -22.45
CA VAL A 1046 -50.15 -17.34 -21.11
C VAL A 1046 -48.69 -17.25 -20.64
#